data_AF-A0A8G1N2I3-F1
#
_entry.id   AF-A0A8G1N2I3-F1
#
_cell.length_a   1.000
_cell.length_b   1.000
_cell.length_c   1.000
_cell.angle_alpha   90.00
_cell.angle_beta   90.00
_cell.angle_gamma   90.00
#
_symmetry.space_group_name_H-M   'P 1'
#
loop_
_entity.id
_entity.type
_entity.pdbx_description
1 polymer ?
#
loop_
_entity_poly.entity_id
_entity_poly.type
_entity_poly.pdbx_seq_one_letter_code
_entity_poly.pdbx_strand_id
1 'polypeptide(L)'
;MPPIPLPQGPARLTADFDAPTGPLVHGATGSLYGVSEDGVPADELLDAIDLTSLAAKPDGGAQHPGGDASEAVAVMRRNERVHKGQGLVFVYLQDLFAEWPYEDAGIDVYHERLCAVVPPMLTQANTGRLVWVPFNEPDWIWYSLKENDQAKFDRFLADWITTVQLLRSLAPGVPIAGPNEAYYHPEFLPHFLRRARDTGTLPEWTTWHELSPRSLAEFRGHYAAYRGLERRLGIAPRRVNIDEYGNNRDLSVPGQLVQWTAMFEETKVHADMAFWTAAGGYSGAAPQPCVPNGAWWFLKAYSGMTGETVRVTPPHPNTVDTLQGVASFDPDRGSAQILAGGTDAPFTIVAEGLDPAYWGERATATVYRIDWTGYEGAAGPPVALDQVTSAPGELEVHVPEPDRMAAYWVRIVPGQAAPVEPPPWRGRWEAEHAKVSSGQVNRLGCAEDGNGFAASGAHDVSGLHLNDSAVSFSVDVPADGDYDLAIFYSHMYGRGAEATEPQPAEQVLSVNGAERIVAYPTTMNWQHRSIEVAAVTLRAGGNAIELSKSGAIGTARGEVALDKIELHERRPERHVYEGAFARRDGDGLVFDLYAGDAGYRRIDGAARAVLAGPQNQWVPVDLARPVFLHQGINRLLADQETERLTVTAAAGPDVVEVRAQDVVRAGGSLLVVNDFAVGGHVVGWNGKGATASIEVETGAGPHALLIGYANDERSGGHEYNVDIVSRYCEIAVNGASIGRFPMRGTWTWNDFWTYPVIVELREGRNTIAFGNPDGPTAEFERFRIAPLNP
;
A
#
# COMPACT_ATOMS: atom_id res chain seq x y z
N MET A 1 -53.16 -0.47 3.55
CA MET A 1 -51.94 0.33 3.32
C MET A 1 -50.80 -0.44 3.97
N PRO A 2 -49.70 -0.74 3.26
CA PRO A 2 -48.49 -1.20 3.93
C PRO A 2 -47.99 -0.06 4.86
N PRO A 3 -47.36 -0.38 5.99
CA PRO A 3 -46.82 0.64 6.87
C PRO A 3 -45.77 1.44 6.10
N ILE A 4 -45.91 2.77 6.15
CA ILE A 4 -44.88 3.71 5.69
C ILE A 4 -43.64 3.41 6.53
N PRO A 5 -42.47 3.12 5.93
CA PRO A 5 -41.24 2.98 6.69
C PRO A 5 -41.02 4.28 7.46
N LEU A 6 -40.88 4.19 8.78
CA LEU A 6 -40.36 5.31 9.57
C LEU A 6 -39.00 5.68 8.98
N PRO A 7 -38.66 6.98 8.88
CA PRO A 7 -37.31 7.38 8.47
C PRO A 7 -36.33 6.72 9.45
N GLN A 8 -35.54 5.77 8.94
CA GLN A 8 -34.45 5.21 9.72
C GLN A 8 -33.47 6.36 9.98
N GLY A 9 -33.15 6.60 11.25
CA GLY A 9 -32.05 7.50 11.60
C GLY A 9 -30.74 7.05 10.95
N PRO A 10 -29.70 7.90 10.93
CA PRO A 10 -28.40 7.52 10.39
C PRO A 10 -27.89 6.23 11.05
N ALA A 11 -27.18 5.41 10.28
CA ALA A 11 -26.57 4.19 10.82
C ALA A 11 -25.63 4.53 11.99
N ARG A 12 -25.56 3.68 13.01
CA ARG A 12 -24.73 3.93 14.20
C ARG A 12 -23.63 2.87 14.33
N LEU A 13 -22.41 3.33 14.54
CA LEU A 13 -21.26 2.51 14.97
C LEU A 13 -20.90 2.92 16.40
N THR A 14 -21.01 2.01 17.35
CA THR A 14 -20.73 2.31 18.77
C THR A 14 -19.42 1.66 19.20
N ALA A 15 -18.49 2.45 19.75
CA ALA A 15 -17.29 1.98 20.43
C ALA A 15 -17.47 2.16 21.95
N ASP A 16 -17.40 1.06 22.69
CA ASP A 16 -17.58 1.03 24.15
C ASP A 16 -16.23 0.90 24.85
N PHE A 17 -15.72 2.02 25.36
CA PHE A 17 -14.40 2.14 25.97
C PHE A 17 -14.31 1.55 27.39
N ASP A 18 -15.42 1.11 27.99
CA ASP A 18 -15.45 0.35 29.26
C ASP A 18 -15.46 -1.18 29.02
N ALA A 19 -15.43 -1.61 27.75
CA ALA A 19 -15.44 -3.01 27.34
C ALA A 19 -14.17 -3.40 26.58
N PRO A 20 -12.99 -3.49 27.24
CA PRO A 20 -11.76 -3.93 26.59
C PRO A 20 -11.89 -5.36 26.07
N THR A 21 -11.33 -5.62 24.90
CA THR A 21 -11.31 -6.93 24.22
C THR A 21 -9.91 -7.54 24.14
N GLY A 22 -8.94 -6.91 24.82
CA GLY A 22 -7.55 -7.36 24.94
C GLY A 22 -6.58 -6.56 24.06
N PRO A 23 -5.30 -6.98 24.00
CA PRO A 23 -4.27 -6.28 23.24
C PRO A 23 -4.60 -6.16 21.75
N LEU A 24 -4.17 -5.08 21.10
CA LEU A 24 -4.10 -5.02 19.63
C LEU A 24 -3.14 -6.09 19.11
N VAL A 25 -3.50 -6.66 17.96
CA VAL A 25 -2.67 -7.65 17.26
C VAL A 25 -1.98 -7.01 16.06
N HIS A 26 -2.60 -6.02 15.42
CA HIS A 26 -2.20 -5.48 14.11
C HIS A 26 -2.21 -6.56 13.02
N GLY A 27 -3.01 -7.62 13.21
CA GLY A 27 -2.90 -8.85 12.44
C GLY A 27 -3.20 -8.70 10.96
N ALA A 28 -4.03 -7.74 10.57
CA ALA A 28 -4.41 -7.46 9.18
C ALA A 28 -3.34 -6.69 8.37
N THR A 29 -2.20 -6.35 8.97
CA THR A 29 -1.15 -5.59 8.28
C THR A 29 -0.29 -6.42 7.36
N GLY A 30 -0.33 -7.76 7.44
CA GLY A 30 0.56 -8.60 6.67
C GLY A 30 0.28 -8.57 5.16
N SER A 31 1.18 -9.14 4.36
CA SER A 31 1.05 -9.17 2.89
C SER A 31 1.86 -10.31 2.26
N LEU A 32 1.24 -11.01 1.31
CA LEU A 32 1.90 -11.95 0.42
C LEU A 32 2.60 -11.17 -0.72
N TYR A 33 3.90 -11.40 -0.92
CA TYR A 33 4.73 -10.66 -1.89
C TYR A 33 4.66 -9.13 -1.76
N GLY A 34 4.24 -8.62 -0.60
CA GLY A 34 4.20 -7.19 -0.32
C GLY A 34 5.56 -6.53 -0.43
N VAL A 35 6.61 -7.32 -0.20
CA VAL A 35 8.02 -6.99 -0.38
C VAL A 35 8.58 -7.85 -1.51
N SER A 36 9.25 -7.23 -2.49
CA SER A 36 9.95 -7.96 -3.56
C SER A 36 11.41 -8.19 -3.20
N GLU A 37 12.11 -7.15 -2.76
CA GLU A 37 13.49 -7.21 -2.30
C GLU A 37 13.66 -6.28 -1.09
N ASP A 38 14.78 -6.41 -0.38
CA ASP A 38 15.20 -5.41 0.60
C ASP A 38 15.22 -3.99 -0.02
N GLY A 39 14.30 -3.13 0.43
CA GLY A 39 14.13 -1.76 -0.06
C GLY A 39 13.03 -1.59 -1.12
N VAL A 40 12.21 -2.61 -1.38
CA VAL A 40 11.04 -2.53 -2.28
C VAL A 40 9.77 -3.11 -1.63
N PRO A 41 8.82 -2.27 -1.16
CA PRO A 41 8.87 -0.80 -1.11
C PRO A 41 9.99 -0.27 -0.19
N ALA A 42 10.24 1.04 -0.24
CA ALA A 42 11.28 1.65 0.60
C ALA A 42 10.89 1.60 2.09
N ASP A 43 11.91 1.57 2.95
CA ASP A 43 11.76 1.46 4.41
C ASP A 43 10.91 2.60 5.00
N GLU A 44 10.89 3.79 4.39
CA GLU A 44 10.05 4.91 4.81
C GLU A 44 8.56 4.56 4.84
N LEU A 45 8.12 3.73 3.88
CA LEU A 45 6.75 3.23 3.85
C LEU A 45 6.55 2.05 4.81
N LEU A 46 7.48 1.08 4.80
CA LEU A 46 7.32 -0.18 5.53
C LEU A 46 7.41 0.00 7.05
N ASP A 47 8.42 0.73 7.52
CA ASP A 47 8.61 1.00 8.94
C ASP A 47 7.49 1.85 9.54
N ALA A 48 6.62 2.45 8.71
CA ALA A 48 5.46 3.15 9.21
C ALA A 48 4.30 2.21 9.59
N ILE A 49 4.38 0.97 9.13
CA ILE A 49 3.38 -0.09 9.29
C ILE A 49 3.89 -1.10 10.31
N ASP A 50 2.98 -1.60 11.13
CA ASP A 50 3.28 -2.58 12.17
C ASP A 50 3.28 -4.00 11.59
N LEU A 51 4.30 -4.32 10.77
CA LEU A 51 4.45 -5.63 10.11
C LEU A 51 4.40 -6.81 11.10
N THR A 52 3.34 -7.63 11.04
CA THR A 52 3.24 -8.85 11.88
C THR A 52 3.65 -10.11 11.14
N SER A 53 3.36 -10.16 9.85
CA SER A 53 3.60 -11.31 8.98
C SER A 53 3.88 -10.85 7.56
N LEU A 54 4.70 -11.61 6.85
CA LEU A 54 4.89 -11.52 5.41
C LEU A 54 4.82 -12.93 4.85
N ALA A 55 4.25 -13.10 3.67
CA ALA A 55 4.33 -14.36 2.93
C ALA A 55 5.22 -14.20 1.69
N ALA A 56 6.05 -15.20 1.42
CA ALA A 56 7.16 -15.14 0.47
C ALA A 56 7.49 -16.53 -0.11
N LYS A 57 8.23 -16.59 -1.23
CA LYS A 57 8.79 -17.85 -1.73
C LYS A 57 10.04 -18.26 -0.95
N PRO A 58 10.46 -19.54 -1.04
CA PRO A 58 11.80 -19.96 -0.66
C PRO A 58 12.85 -19.15 -1.43
N ASP A 59 14.02 -18.97 -0.83
CA ASP A 59 15.16 -18.33 -1.49
C ASP A 59 15.47 -19.04 -2.82
N GLY A 60 15.44 -18.28 -3.92
CA GLY A 60 15.66 -18.80 -5.26
C GLY A 60 14.49 -19.60 -5.84
N GLY A 61 13.29 -19.54 -5.23
CA GLY A 61 12.06 -20.08 -5.80
C GLY A 61 11.77 -19.49 -7.19
N ALA A 62 11.07 -20.26 -8.03
CA ALA A 62 10.94 -20.00 -9.45
C ALA A 62 9.63 -19.32 -9.85
N GLN A 63 8.63 -19.28 -8.95
CA GLN A 63 7.28 -18.79 -9.26
C GLN A 63 7.28 -17.32 -9.66
N HIS A 64 8.06 -16.51 -8.93
CA HIS A 64 8.16 -15.07 -9.12
C HIS A 64 9.64 -14.66 -9.13
N PRO A 65 10.00 -13.56 -9.84
CA PRO A 65 11.38 -13.11 -9.95
C PRO A 65 11.96 -12.56 -8.65
N GLY A 66 11.12 -12.03 -7.75
CA GLY A 66 11.47 -11.51 -6.43
C GLY A 66 10.63 -12.16 -5.32
N GLY A 67 10.77 -11.67 -4.09
CA GLY A 67 10.02 -12.13 -2.92
C GLY A 67 10.70 -13.28 -2.17
N ASP A 68 12.03 -13.33 -2.14
CA ASP A 68 12.78 -14.35 -1.40
C ASP A 68 12.58 -14.21 0.13
N ALA A 69 12.45 -15.35 0.82
CA ALA A 69 12.21 -15.41 2.26
C ALA A 69 13.28 -14.67 3.08
N SER A 70 14.56 -14.80 2.73
CA SER A 70 15.65 -14.12 3.45
C SER A 70 15.59 -12.59 3.34
N GLU A 71 15.16 -12.07 2.19
CA GLU A 71 14.97 -10.63 1.98
C GLU A 71 13.77 -10.12 2.80
N ALA A 72 12.66 -10.86 2.80
CA ALA A 72 11.50 -10.57 3.66
C ALA A 72 11.87 -10.60 5.16
N VAL A 73 12.74 -11.54 5.57
CA VAL A 73 13.27 -11.57 6.96
C VAL A 73 14.11 -10.34 7.26
N ALA A 74 14.97 -9.89 6.34
CA ALA A 74 15.81 -8.72 6.52
C ALA A 74 14.94 -7.47 6.80
N VAL A 75 13.90 -7.27 5.98
CA VAL A 75 12.90 -6.20 6.18
C VAL A 75 12.22 -6.33 7.54
N MET A 76 11.69 -7.52 7.88
CA MET A 76 10.99 -7.76 9.14
C MET A 76 11.86 -7.46 10.37
N ARG A 77 13.17 -7.76 10.30
CA ARG A 77 14.11 -7.45 11.38
C ARG A 77 14.39 -5.96 11.51
N ARG A 78 14.53 -5.23 10.41
CA ARG A 78 14.67 -3.77 10.47
C ARG A 78 13.43 -3.10 11.05
N ASN A 79 12.27 -3.67 10.77
CA ASN A 79 10.96 -3.23 11.24
C ASN A 79 10.62 -3.68 12.68
N GLU A 80 11.44 -4.55 13.28
CA GLU A 80 11.18 -5.13 14.60
C GLU A 80 11.22 -4.07 15.70
N ARG A 81 10.31 -4.18 16.67
CA ARG A 81 10.21 -3.26 17.80
C ARG A 81 10.07 -3.98 19.12
N VAL A 82 10.58 -3.36 20.18
CA VAL A 82 10.67 -3.91 21.54
C VAL A 82 9.31 -4.34 22.12
N HIS A 83 8.22 -3.65 21.76
CA HIS A 83 6.87 -3.91 22.27
C HIS A 83 6.03 -4.83 21.37
N LYS A 84 6.58 -5.27 20.24
CA LYS A 84 5.90 -6.14 19.30
C LYS A 84 6.42 -7.56 19.47
N GLY A 85 5.53 -8.53 19.28
CA GLY A 85 5.97 -9.90 19.08
C GLY A 85 6.95 -9.99 17.91
N GLN A 86 7.66 -11.10 17.81
CA GLN A 86 8.55 -11.34 16.67
C GLN A 86 7.70 -11.54 15.42
N GLY A 87 7.76 -10.60 14.47
CA GLY A 87 7.16 -10.78 13.15
C GLY A 87 7.77 -11.97 12.40
N LEU A 88 6.95 -12.67 11.62
CA LEU A 88 7.27 -13.96 10.98
C LEU A 88 7.12 -13.91 9.46
N VAL A 89 7.90 -14.73 8.77
CA VAL A 89 7.81 -14.93 7.32
C VAL A 89 7.26 -16.33 7.03
N PHE A 90 6.09 -16.38 6.41
CA PHE A 90 5.41 -17.59 5.96
C PHE A 90 5.92 -17.94 4.56
N VAL A 91 6.65 -19.04 4.45
CA VAL A 91 7.36 -19.42 3.23
C VAL A 91 6.56 -20.46 2.46
N TYR A 92 6.02 -20.06 1.32
CA TYR A 92 5.19 -20.85 0.41
C TYR A 92 6.08 -21.83 -0.35
N LEU A 93 6.34 -23.00 0.23
CA LEU A 93 7.37 -23.92 -0.25
C LEU A 93 7.09 -24.47 -1.67
N GLN A 94 5.84 -24.45 -2.14
CA GLN A 94 5.52 -24.83 -3.52
C GLN A 94 5.96 -23.80 -4.56
N ASP A 95 6.29 -22.56 -4.19
CA ASP A 95 6.83 -21.54 -5.11
C ASP A 95 8.25 -21.86 -5.63
N LEU A 96 8.77 -23.06 -5.32
CA LEU A 96 9.90 -23.70 -6.03
C LEU A 96 9.57 -24.10 -7.46
N PHE A 97 8.28 -24.19 -7.78
CA PHE A 97 7.75 -24.42 -9.11
C PHE A 97 7.57 -23.06 -9.82
N ALA A 98 7.46 -23.08 -11.15
CA ALA A 98 7.47 -21.85 -11.95
C ALA A 98 6.09 -21.49 -12.51
N GLU A 99 5.18 -22.46 -12.61
CA GLU A 99 3.90 -22.29 -13.27
C GLU A 99 2.75 -22.08 -12.28
N TRP A 100 1.63 -21.55 -12.75
CA TRP A 100 0.37 -21.59 -12.02
C TRP A 100 -0.75 -22.23 -12.87
N PRO A 101 -1.42 -23.30 -12.39
CA PRO A 101 -1.09 -24.09 -11.20
C PRO A 101 0.33 -24.69 -11.24
N TYR A 102 0.96 -24.90 -10.07
CA TYR A 102 2.31 -25.48 -10.00
C TYR A 102 2.40 -26.83 -10.72
N GLU A 103 3.55 -27.10 -11.33
CA GLU A 103 3.83 -28.38 -11.97
C GLU A 103 3.72 -29.54 -10.95
N ASP A 104 2.72 -30.42 -11.11
CA ASP A 104 2.60 -31.65 -10.31
C ASP A 104 3.63 -32.69 -10.80
N ALA A 105 4.89 -32.47 -10.44
CA ALA A 105 6.01 -33.36 -10.74
C ALA A 105 6.08 -34.60 -9.84
N GLY A 106 5.11 -34.76 -8.92
CA GLY A 106 5.07 -35.82 -7.92
C GLY A 106 5.81 -35.48 -6.62
N ILE A 107 5.36 -36.10 -5.52
CA ILE A 107 5.81 -35.79 -4.16
C ILE A 107 7.31 -36.03 -3.93
N ASP A 108 7.89 -37.05 -4.56
CA ASP A 108 9.31 -37.39 -4.42
C ASP A 108 10.21 -36.28 -5.02
N VAL A 109 9.83 -35.72 -6.17
CA VAL A 109 10.55 -34.60 -6.80
C VAL A 109 10.43 -33.35 -5.94
N TYR A 110 9.24 -33.11 -5.36
CA TYR A 110 9.05 -32.00 -4.44
C TYR A 110 9.94 -32.14 -3.20
N HIS A 111 10.01 -33.33 -2.60
CA HIS A 111 10.88 -33.61 -1.46
C HIS A 111 12.36 -33.43 -1.78
N GLU A 112 12.81 -33.82 -2.97
CA GLU A 112 14.18 -33.56 -3.43
C GLU A 112 14.49 -32.06 -3.47
N ARG A 113 13.57 -31.24 -4.01
CA ARG A 113 13.72 -29.77 -4.03
C ARG A 113 13.71 -29.18 -2.62
N LEU A 114 12.85 -29.67 -1.73
CA LEU A 114 12.83 -29.25 -0.32
C LEU A 114 14.17 -29.54 0.38
N CYS A 115 14.77 -30.71 0.13
CA CYS A 115 16.08 -31.06 0.68
C CYS A 115 17.19 -30.12 0.19
N ALA A 116 17.07 -29.57 -1.01
CA ALA A 116 18.03 -28.62 -1.57
C ALA A 116 17.85 -27.20 -1.02
N VAL A 117 16.62 -26.72 -0.86
CA VAL A 117 16.34 -25.30 -0.54
C VAL A 117 16.22 -25.01 0.95
N VAL A 118 15.70 -25.93 1.76
CA VAL A 118 15.42 -25.66 3.18
C VAL A 118 16.69 -25.47 4.00
N PRO A 119 17.72 -26.34 3.93
CA PRO A 119 18.90 -26.18 4.78
C PRO A 119 19.68 -24.86 4.54
N PRO A 120 19.88 -24.38 3.30
CA PRO A 120 20.51 -23.08 3.06
C PRO A 120 19.80 -21.89 3.72
N MET A 121 18.47 -21.94 3.85
CA MET A 121 17.68 -20.87 4.49
C MET A 121 17.84 -20.84 6.03
N LEU A 122 18.41 -21.86 6.67
CA LEU A 122 18.58 -21.95 8.12
C LEU A 122 19.79 -21.14 8.62
N THR A 123 19.89 -19.88 8.18
CA THR A 123 20.97 -18.98 8.55
C THR A 123 20.74 -18.36 9.94
N GLN A 124 21.80 -17.78 10.51
CA GLN A 124 21.67 -16.98 11.74
C GLN A 124 20.72 -15.79 11.52
N ALA A 125 20.76 -15.17 10.34
CA ALA A 125 19.86 -14.08 9.98
C ALA A 125 18.38 -14.53 9.97
N ASN A 126 18.09 -15.78 9.63
CA ASN A 126 16.71 -16.29 9.57
C ASN A 126 16.20 -16.94 10.86
N THR A 127 17.06 -17.09 11.87
CA THR A 127 16.73 -17.80 13.10
C THR A 127 15.52 -17.18 13.81
N GLY A 128 14.49 -18.00 14.06
CA GLY A 128 13.27 -17.61 14.77
C GLY A 128 12.26 -16.81 13.94
N ARG A 129 12.45 -16.66 12.63
CA ARG A 129 11.60 -15.84 11.76
C ARG A 129 10.77 -16.63 10.75
N LEU A 130 11.21 -17.81 10.36
CA LEU A 130 10.57 -18.57 9.29
C LEU A 130 9.41 -19.44 9.81
N VAL A 131 8.39 -19.61 8.98
CA VAL A 131 7.31 -20.59 9.12
C VAL A 131 7.15 -21.29 7.78
N TRP A 132 7.16 -22.62 7.75
CA TRP A 132 7.01 -23.38 6.51
C TRP A 132 5.53 -23.56 6.16
N VAL A 133 5.13 -23.15 4.96
CA VAL A 133 3.82 -23.44 4.36
C VAL A 133 4.05 -24.54 3.31
N PRO A 134 3.82 -25.83 3.62
CA PRO A 134 4.26 -26.93 2.76
C PRO A 134 3.47 -27.09 1.47
N PHE A 135 2.22 -26.66 1.46
CA PHE A 135 1.33 -26.72 0.30
C PHE A 135 0.52 -25.44 0.26
N ASN A 136 0.29 -24.92 -0.94
CA ASN A 136 -0.60 -23.81 -1.20
C ASN A 136 -1.82 -24.30 -1.98
N GLU A 137 -3.02 -23.88 -1.57
CA GLU A 137 -4.30 -24.18 -2.20
C GLU A 137 -4.51 -25.66 -2.62
N PRO A 138 -4.24 -26.66 -1.74
CA PRO A 138 -4.32 -28.06 -2.13
C PRO A 138 -5.73 -28.47 -2.59
N ASP A 139 -6.76 -27.77 -2.13
CA ASP A 139 -8.15 -27.90 -2.54
C ASP A 139 -8.44 -27.42 -3.97
N TRP A 140 -7.67 -26.46 -4.48
CA TRP A 140 -7.81 -25.93 -5.82
C TRP A 140 -6.92 -26.62 -6.84
N ILE A 141 -5.64 -26.86 -6.49
CA ILE A 141 -4.59 -27.30 -7.42
C ILE A 141 -4.29 -28.82 -7.34
N TRP A 142 -3.07 -29.24 -6.98
CA TRP A 142 -2.55 -30.63 -7.05
C TRP A 142 -3.51 -31.73 -6.63
N TYR A 143 -4.33 -31.47 -5.60
CA TYR A 143 -5.18 -32.48 -5.00
C TYR A 143 -6.66 -32.29 -5.31
N SER A 144 -7.09 -31.09 -5.73
CA SER A 144 -8.49 -30.78 -6.07
C SER A 144 -9.47 -31.22 -4.98
N LEU A 145 -9.13 -30.97 -3.70
CA LEU A 145 -9.92 -31.41 -2.53
C LEU A 145 -11.37 -30.89 -2.55
N LYS A 146 -11.63 -29.77 -3.23
CA LYS A 146 -12.99 -29.20 -3.44
C LYS A 146 -14.01 -30.19 -4.02
N GLU A 147 -13.55 -31.25 -4.67
CA GLU A 147 -14.40 -32.31 -5.20
C GLU A 147 -14.96 -33.27 -4.15
N ASN A 148 -14.52 -33.16 -2.89
CA ASN A 148 -14.98 -33.99 -1.76
C ASN A 148 -14.81 -35.51 -2.00
N ASP A 149 -13.74 -35.89 -2.70
CA ASP A 149 -13.40 -37.28 -2.98
C ASP A 149 -12.43 -37.84 -1.90
N GLN A 150 -12.80 -38.99 -1.33
CA GLN A 150 -12.01 -39.61 -0.26
C GLN A 150 -10.60 -40.02 -0.70
N ALA A 151 -10.41 -40.46 -1.95
CA ALA A 151 -9.08 -40.85 -2.44
C ALA A 151 -8.18 -39.63 -2.63
N LYS A 152 -8.75 -38.48 -3.02
CA LYS A 152 -8.04 -37.19 -3.08
C LYS A 152 -7.62 -36.72 -1.69
N PHE A 153 -8.51 -36.83 -0.70
CA PHE A 153 -8.19 -36.56 0.70
C PHE A 153 -7.07 -37.48 1.18
N ASP A 154 -7.17 -38.79 0.93
CA ASP A 154 -6.17 -39.76 1.36
C ASP A 154 -4.79 -39.49 0.72
N ARG A 155 -4.74 -39.09 -0.56
CA ARG A 155 -3.51 -38.69 -1.25
C ARG A 155 -2.86 -37.49 -0.56
N PHE A 156 -3.59 -36.38 -0.39
CA PHE A 156 -3.05 -35.19 0.26
C PHE A 156 -2.61 -35.47 1.69
N LEU A 157 -3.39 -36.22 2.46
CA LEU A 157 -3.04 -36.53 3.85
C LEU A 157 -1.77 -37.39 3.93
N ALA A 158 -1.53 -38.31 2.99
CA ALA A 158 -0.29 -39.06 2.92
C ALA A 158 0.91 -38.16 2.63
N ASP A 159 0.79 -37.28 1.63
CA ASP A 159 1.84 -36.34 1.23
C ASP A 159 2.12 -35.29 2.31
N TRP A 160 1.08 -34.80 3.00
CA TRP A 160 1.22 -33.92 4.17
C TRP A 160 2.07 -34.57 5.26
N ILE A 161 1.78 -35.83 5.61
CA ILE A 161 2.50 -36.53 6.68
C ILE A 161 3.99 -36.67 6.34
N THR A 162 4.30 -37.13 5.13
CA THR A 162 5.70 -37.36 4.73
C THR A 162 6.45 -36.05 4.60
N THR A 163 5.82 -34.99 4.06
CA THR A 163 6.42 -33.66 3.93
C THR A 163 6.69 -33.02 5.30
N VAL A 164 5.73 -33.07 6.23
CA VAL A 164 5.92 -32.53 7.59
C VAL A 164 7.03 -33.26 8.34
N GLN A 165 7.10 -34.58 8.21
CA GLN A 165 8.18 -35.38 8.82
C GLN A 165 9.54 -35.02 8.23
N LEU A 166 9.62 -34.84 6.90
CA LEU A 166 10.83 -34.38 6.23
C LEU A 166 11.26 -32.99 6.73
N LEU A 167 10.36 -32.00 6.71
CA LEU A 167 10.66 -30.63 7.14
C LEU A 167 11.13 -30.57 8.59
N ARG A 168 10.51 -31.34 9.50
CA ARG A 168 10.95 -31.42 10.89
C ARG A 168 12.32 -32.08 11.05
N SER A 169 12.74 -32.92 10.11
CA SER A 169 14.08 -33.50 10.09
C SER A 169 15.13 -32.52 9.53
N LEU A 170 14.78 -31.75 8.49
CA LEU A 170 15.66 -30.78 7.84
C LEU A 170 15.84 -29.51 8.69
N ALA A 171 14.76 -29.05 9.32
CA ALA A 171 14.67 -27.79 10.05
C ALA A 171 14.02 -27.97 11.43
N PRO A 172 14.69 -28.66 12.39
CA PRO A 172 14.13 -28.87 13.72
C PRO A 172 13.82 -27.53 14.42
N GLY A 173 12.58 -27.37 14.88
CA GLY A 173 12.14 -26.19 15.63
C GLY A 173 11.59 -25.05 14.78
N VAL A 174 11.62 -25.14 13.45
CA VAL A 174 10.91 -24.19 12.58
C VAL A 174 9.42 -24.57 12.52
N PRO A 175 8.48 -23.65 12.84
CA PRO A 175 7.05 -23.93 12.81
C PRO A 175 6.53 -24.26 11.40
N ILE A 176 5.44 -25.02 11.34
CA ILE A 176 4.71 -25.35 10.11
C ILE A 176 3.31 -24.70 10.14
N ALA A 177 2.87 -24.21 8.98
CA ALA A 177 1.56 -23.67 8.67
C ALA A 177 0.79 -24.61 7.71
N GLY A 178 -0.53 -24.69 7.83
CA GLY A 178 -1.38 -25.42 6.88
C GLY A 178 -2.80 -25.73 7.38
N PRO A 179 -3.67 -26.30 6.54
CA PRO A 179 -3.36 -26.91 5.23
C PRO A 179 -3.29 -25.93 4.04
N ASN A 180 -3.54 -24.63 4.23
CA ASN A 180 -3.49 -23.58 3.20
C ASN A 180 -4.58 -23.67 2.12
N GLU A 181 -5.81 -24.00 2.52
CA GLU A 181 -6.93 -24.10 1.57
C GLU A 181 -7.24 -22.73 0.92
N ALA A 182 -7.58 -22.71 -0.38
CA ALA A 182 -7.97 -21.51 -1.14
C ALA A 182 -9.26 -20.84 -0.61
N TYR A 183 -10.02 -21.57 0.20
CA TYR A 183 -11.16 -21.09 0.96
C TYR A 183 -11.37 -21.99 2.18
N TYR A 184 -12.10 -21.51 3.20
CA TYR A 184 -12.46 -22.34 4.34
C TYR A 184 -13.29 -23.56 3.91
N HIS A 185 -12.75 -24.77 4.04
CA HIS A 185 -13.38 -26.00 3.55
C HIS A 185 -13.99 -26.86 4.68
N PRO A 186 -15.32 -26.78 4.93
CA PRO A 186 -15.92 -27.42 6.10
C PRO A 186 -15.94 -28.96 6.06
N GLU A 187 -15.88 -29.58 4.88
CA GLU A 187 -15.83 -31.03 4.70
C GLU A 187 -14.43 -31.61 4.87
N PHE A 188 -13.40 -30.96 4.31
CA PHE A 188 -12.03 -31.50 4.35
C PHE A 188 -11.33 -31.26 5.70
N LEU A 189 -11.44 -30.06 6.26
CA LEU A 189 -10.72 -29.66 7.48
C LEU A 189 -10.92 -30.61 8.69
N PRO A 190 -12.12 -31.20 8.95
CA PRO A 190 -12.29 -32.22 9.99
C PRO A 190 -11.47 -33.49 9.76
N HIS A 191 -11.28 -33.91 8.50
CA HIS A 191 -10.45 -35.07 8.14
C HIS A 191 -8.98 -34.76 8.36
N PHE A 192 -8.54 -33.58 7.89
CA PHE A 192 -7.18 -33.07 8.08
C PHE A 192 -6.79 -33.02 9.55
N LEU A 193 -7.53 -32.28 10.38
CA LEU A 193 -7.18 -32.07 11.79
C LEU A 193 -7.15 -33.40 12.57
N ARG A 194 -8.08 -34.32 12.29
CA ARG A 194 -8.08 -35.65 12.92
C ARG A 194 -6.84 -36.44 12.53
N ARG A 195 -6.54 -36.52 11.23
CA ARG A 195 -5.40 -37.29 10.72
C ARG A 195 -4.09 -36.71 11.23
N ALA A 196 -3.90 -35.40 11.11
CA ALA A 196 -2.70 -34.70 11.56
C ALA A 196 -2.48 -34.85 13.08
N ARG A 197 -3.55 -34.84 13.90
CA ARG A 197 -3.46 -35.15 15.33
C ARG A 197 -2.95 -36.57 15.56
N ASP A 198 -3.56 -37.54 14.89
CA ASP A 198 -3.29 -38.97 15.11
C ASP A 198 -1.91 -39.39 14.60
N THR A 199 -1.33 -38.64 13.66
CA THR A 199 0.03 -38.87 13.13
C THR A 199 1.09 -37.96 13.72
N GLY A 200 0.71 -37.08 14.65
CA GLY A 200 1.63 -36.11 15.25
C GLY A 200 2.15 -35.07 14.26
N THR A 201 1.42 -34.78 13.18
CA THR A 201 1.77 -33.81 12.12
C THR A 201 0.83 -32.60 12.10
N LEU A 202 0.21 -32.25 13.23
CA LEU A 202 -0.51 -30.98 13.38
C LEU A 202 0.44 -29.81 13.12
N PRO A 203 0.01 -28.79 12.35
CA PRO A 203 0.79 -27.59 12.19
C PRO A 203 0.71 -26.73 13.46
N GLU A 204 1.73 -25.89 13.66
CA GLU A 204 1.76 -24.92 14.76
C GLU A 204 0.91 -23.67 14.44
N TRP A 205 0.69 -23.41 13.16
CA TRP A 205 -0.22 -22.40 12.62
C TRP A 205 -1.26 -23.07 11.72
N THR A 206 -2.55 -22.76 11.90
CA THR A 206 -3.55 -23.13 10.89
C THR A 206 -3.74 -21.98 9.93
N THR A 207 -3.77 -22.32 8.64
CA THR A 207 -3.87 -21.36 7.55
C THR A 207 -4.90 -21.81 6.50
N TRP A 208 -5.61 -20.83 5.97
CA TRP A 208 -6.55 -20.90 4.84
C TRP A 208 -6.77 -19.48 4.31
N HIS A 209 -7.29 -19.36 3.09
CA HIS A 209 -7.49 -18.07 2.44
C HIS A 209 -8.93 -17.57 2.57
N GLU A 210 -9.10 -16.24 2.55
CA GLU A 210 -10.39 -15.55 2.52
C GLU A 210 -10.41 -14.53 1.38
N LEU A 211 -10.55 -15.03 0.14
CA LEU A 211 -10.37 -14.25 -1.09
C LEU A 211 -11.69 -13.70 -1.68
N SER A 212 -12.85 -14.12 -1.19
CA SER A 212 -14.14 -13.67 -1.73
C SER A 212 -14.63 -12.42 -1.01
N PRO A 213 -15.32 -11.47 -1.70
CA PRO A 213 -16.08 -10.43 -1.00
C PRO A 213 -17.07 -10.99 0.02
N ARG A 214 -17.55 -12.23 -0.18
CA ARG A 214 -18.45 -12.93 0.76
C ARG A 214 -17.82 -13.25 2.11
N SER A 215 -16.49 -13.35 2.18
CA SER A 215 -15.78 -13.58 3.44
C SER A 215 -16.05 -12.47 4.46
N LEU A 216 -16.38 -11.24 4.03
CA LEU A 216 -16.86 -10.16 4.91
C LEU A 216 -18.15 -10.53 5.69
N ALA A 217 -18.95 -11.46 5.16
CA ALA A 217 -20.12 -12.00 5.83
C ALA A 217 -19.86 -13.35 6.54
N GLU A 218 -18.88 -14.12 6.08
CA GLU A 218 -18.75 -15.54 6.43
C GLU A 218 -17.61 -15.84 7.41
N PHE A 219 -16.53 -15.05 7.41
CA PHE A 219 -15.29 -15.33 8.13
C PHE A 219 -15.51 -15.57 9.64
N ARG A 220 -16.33 -14.75 10.32
CA ARG A 220 -16.62 -14.96 11.76
C ARG A 220 -17.23 -16.35 12.01
N GLY A 221 -18.05 -16.82 11.07
CA GLY A 221 -18.61 -18.17 11.08
C GLY A 221 -17.56 -19.24 10.84
N HIS A 222 -16.67 -19.04 9.85
CA HIS A 222 -15.54 -19.92 9.56
C HIS A 222 -14.63 -20.10 10.78
N TYR A 223 -14.20 -18.98 11.39
CA TYR A 223 -13.40 -18.98 12.60
C TYR A 223 -14.06 -19.73 13.76
N ALA A 224 -15.35 -19.45 14.02
CA ALA A 224 -16.09 -20.12 15.08
C ALA A 224 -16.22 -21.64 14.84
N ALA A 225 -16.45 -22.05 13.59
CA ALA A 225 -16.53 -23.44 13.18
C ALA A 225 -15.18 -24.15 13.38
N TYR A 226 -14.07 -23.52 12.97
CA TYR A 226 -12.71 -24.00 13.19
C TYR A 226 -12.39 -24.18 14.67
N ARG A 227 -12.61 -23.14 15.51
CA ARG A 227 -12.42 -23.25 16.96
C ARG A 227 -13.29 -24.35 17.57
N GLY A 228 -14.47 -24.59 17.00
CA GLY A 228 -15.33 -25.72 17.33
C GLY A 228 -14.71 -27.08 17.00
N LEU A 229 -14.03 -27.22 15.85
CA LEU A 229 -13.31 -28.43 15.46
C LEU A 229 -12.17 -28.74 16.43
N GLU A 230 -11.38 -27.74 16.81
CA GLU A 230 -10.28 -27.92 17.78
C GLU A 230 -10.80 -28.52 19.09
N ARG A 231 -11.86 -27.92 19.67
CA ARG A 231 -12.48 -28.41 20.90
C ARG A 231 -13.01 -29.84 20.75
N ARG A 232 -13.71 -30.14 19.65
CA ARG A 232 -14.27 -31.48 19.40
C ARG A 232 -13.20 -32.56 19.26
N LEU A 233 -12.05 -32.22 18.69
CA LEU A 233 -10.94 -33.14 18.45
C LEU A 233 -9.92 -33.19 19.60
N GLY A 234 -10.09 -32.38 20.64
CA GLY A 234 -9.16 -32.29 21.77
C GLY A 234 -7.83 -31.66 21.38
N ILE A 235 -7.84 -30.76 20.40
CA ILE A 235 -6.66 -30.02 19.93
C ILE A 235 -6.59 -28.71 20.71
N ALA A 236 -5.44 -28.40 21.30
CA ALA A 236 -5.20 -27.11 21.92
C ALA A 236 -5.26 -26.00 20.85
N PRO A 237 -5.84 -24.82 21.15
CA PRO A 237 -5.98 -23.74 20.17
C PRO A 237 -4.67 -23.44 19.45
N ARG A 238 -4.68 -23.57 18.12
CA ARG A 238 -3.57 -23.19 17.24
C ARG A 238 -3.67 -21.71 16.91
N ARG A 239 -2.52 -21.14 16.58
CA ARG A 239 -2.46 -19.80 16.01
C ARG A 239 -3.05 -19.86 14.60
N VAL A 240 -3.70 -18.79 14.18
CA VAL A 240 -4.33 -18.68 12.86
C VAL A 240 -3.66 -17.54 12.11
N ASN A 241 -3.23 -17.83 10.88
CA ASN A 241 -2.91 -16.81 9.89
C ASN A 241 -3.84 -17.03 8.68
N ILE A 242 -4.59 -16.01 8.29
CA ILE A 242 -5.28 -15.97 6.99
C ILE A 242 -4.26 -15.41 6.00
N ASP A 243 -3.34 -16.27 5.57
CA ASP A 243 -2.13 -15.89 4.83
C ASP A 243 -2.40 -15.46 3.37
N GLU A 244 -3.66 -15.47 2.95
CA GLU A 244 -4.16 -14.61 1.88
C GLU A 244 -5.59 -14.14 2.19
N TYR A 245 -5.81 -12.83 2.23
CA TYR A 245 -7.16 -12.23 2.30
C TYR A 245 -7.37 -11.11 1.29
N GLY A 246 -8.64 -10.94 0.91
CA GLY A 246 -9.07 -9.88 0.00
C GLY A 246 -8.84 -10.20 -1.48
N ASN A 247 -9.43 -9.37 -2.32
CA ASN A 247 -9.45 -9.51 -3.77
C ASN A 247 -9.17 -8.18 -4.45
N ASN A 248 -9.05 -8.18 -5.77
CA ASN A 248 -8.77 -6.98 -6.56
C ASN A 248 -9.66 -5.80 -6.17
N ARG A 249 -10.97 -6.00 -6.02
CA ARG A 249 -11.91 -4.95 -5.63
C ARG A 249 -11.62 -4.33 -4.25
N ASP A 250 -11.18 -5.12 -3.29
CA ASP A 250 -11.05 -4.67 -1.91
C ASP A 250 -9.65 -4.14 -1.59
N LEU A 251 -8.63 -4.76 -2.19
CA LEU A 251 -7.25 -4.34 -2.00
C LEU A 251 -7.05 -2.92 -2.55
N SER A 252 -6.21 -2.14 -1.88
CA SER A 252 -6.04 -0.67 -2.01
C SER A 252 -7.18 0.21 -1.45
N VAL A 253 -8.38 -0.29 -1.16
CA VAL A 253 -9.55 0.53 -0.82
C VAL A 253 -9.73 0.69 0.70
N PRO A 254 -9.46 1.86 1.32
CA PRO A 254 -9.55 2.04 2.77
C PRO A 254 -10.89 1.62 3.39
N GLY A 255 -12.00 1.97 2.73
CA GLY A 255 -13.34 1.61 3.21
C GLY A 255 -13.65 0.11 3.15
N GLN A 256 -12.93 -0.67 2.33
CA GLN A 256 -13.01 -2.14 2.34
C GLN A 256 -12.06 -2.73 3.36
N LEU A 257 -10.81 -2.23 3.43
CA LEU A 257 -9.79 -2.70 4.37
C LEU A 257 -10.22 -2.61 5.85
N VAL A 258 -11.02 -1.60 6.22
CA VAL A 258 -11.57 -1.50 7.59
C VAL A 258 -12.53 -2.65 7.94
N GLN A 259 -13.29 -3.17 6.97
CA GLN A 259 -14.21 -4.29 7.20
C GLN A 259 -13.44 -5.58 7.50
N TRP A 260 -12.38 -5.84 6.72
CA TRP A 260 -11.44 -6.94 6.96
C TRP A 260 -10.74 -6.82 8.32
N THR A 261 -10.15 -5.64 8.58
CA THR A 261 -9.42 -5.36 9.82
C THR A 261 -10.29 -5.56 11.06
N ALA A 262 -11.55 -5.09 11.02
CA ALA A 262 -12.48 -5.24 12.15
C ALA A 262 -12.71 -6.72 12.51
N MET A 263 -12.86 -7.60 11.52
CA MET A 263 -13.06 -9.04 11.76
C MET A 263 -11.82 -9.72 12.32
N PHE A 264 -10.63 -9.38 11.80
CA PHE A 264 -9.38 -9.99 12.22
C PHE A 264 -8.97 -9.55 13.62
N GLU A 265 -9.19 -8.28 13.99
CA GLU A 265 -8.98 -7.81 15.36
C GLU A 265 -9.98 -8.40 16.35
N GLU A 266 -11.24 -8.58 15.98
CA GLU A 266 -12.22 -9.23 16.84
C GLU A 266 -11.85 -10.69 17.16
N THR A 267 -11.29 -11.39 16.17
CA THR A 267 -10.92 -12.82 16.28
C THR A 267 -9.46 -13.06 16.71
N LYS A 268 -8.68 -11.99 16.80
CA LYS A 268 -7.25 -11.97 17.19
C LYS A 268 -6.40 -12.91 16.33
N VAL A 269 -6.58 -12.83 15.02
CA VAL A 269 -5.80 -13.60 14.02
C VAL A 269 -4.78 -12.71 13.31
N HIS A 270 -3.76 -13.35 12.75
CA HIS A 270 -2.92 -12.71 11.73
C HIS A 270 -3.55 -12.93 10.36
N ALA A 271 -3.27 -12.02 9.42
CA ALA A 271 -3.75 -12.12 8.06
C ALA A 271 -2.80 -11.37 7.11
N ASP A 272 -2.55 -11.95 5.94
CA ASP A 272 -1.71 -11.38 4.91
C ASP A 272 -2.58 -10.97 3.71
N MET A 273 -2.52 -9.70 3.30
CA MET A 273 -3.21 -9.23 2.09
C MET A 273 -2.74 -10.06 0.88
N ALA A 274 -3.69 -10.54 0.09
CA ALA A 274 -3.41 -11.37 -1.08
C ALA A 274 -2.58 -10.63 -2.16
N PHE A 275 -1.95 -11.42 -3.02
CA PHE A 275 -1.09 -10.93 -4.10
C PHE A 275 -1.77 -11.10 -5.45
N TRP A 276 -2.39 -10.03 -5.97
CA TRP A 276 -3.07 -10.00 -7.27
C TRP A 276 -2.45 -9.06 -8.31
N THR A 277 -1.33 -8.42 -7.98
CA THR A 277 -0.76 -7.31 -8.76
C THR A 277 0.71 -7.55 -9.09
N ALA A 278 1.60 -6.65 -8.67
CA ALA A 278 3.04 -6.78 -8.82
C ALA A 278 3.72 -6.81 -7.44
N ALA A 279 4.71 -7.69 -7.28
CA ALA A 279 5.47 -7.80 -6.03
C ALA A 279 6.10 -6.45 -5.65
N GLY A 280 6.29 -6.23 -4.36
CA GLY A 280 6.90 -5.01 -3.84
C GLY A 280 6.02 -3.76 -3.92
N GLY A 281 4.72 -3.91 -4.20
CA GLY A 281 3.72 -2.85 -4.13
C GLY A 281 2.87 -2.89 -2.86
N TYR A 282 3.22 -3.76 -1.91
CA TYR A 282 2.49 -3.98 -0.66
C TYR A 282 0.99 -4.19 -0.87
N SER A 283 0.64 -5.13 -1.76
CA SER A 283 -0.74 -5.44 -2.16
C SER A 283 -1.55 -4.22 -2.62
N GLY A 284 -0.90 -3.28 -3.33
CA GLY A 284 -1.52 -2.08 -3.86
C GLY A 284 -1.61 -0.93 -2.86
N ALA A 285 -0.74 -0.88 -1.85
CA ALA A 285 -0.61 0.26 -0.92
C ALA A 285 0.61 1.17 -1.23
N ALA A 286 1.61 0.66 -1.94
CA ALA A 286 2.85 1.37 -2.29
C ALA A 286 2.96 1.56 -3.81
N PRO A 287 2.36 2.63 -4.37
CA PRO A 287 2.37 2.90 -5.82
C PRO A 287 3.78 3.13 -6.39
N GLN A 288 4.68 3.75 -5.63
CA GLN A 288 6.09 3.98 -6.00
C GLN A 288 6.98 3.79 -4.75
N PRO A 289 8.32 3.77 -4.87
CA PRO A 289 9.21 3.38 -3.77
C PRO A 289 8.92 4.04 -2.41
N CYS A 290 8.73 5.36 -2.39
CA CYS A 290 8.47 6.13 -1.16
C CYS A 290 7.10 6.84 -1.16
N VAL A 291 6.26 6.61 -2.18
CA VAL A 291 4.99 7.33 -2.36
C VAL A 291 3.85 6.49 -1.80
N PRO A 292 3.03 7.04 -0.87
CA PRO A 292 1.89 6.33 -0.31
C PRO A 292 0.63 6.57 -1.14
N ASN A 293 -0.34 5.65 -1.03
CA ASN A 293 -1.73 5.88 -1.44
C ASN A 293 -2.69 5.81 -0.24
N GLY A 294 -4.00 5.85 -0.51
CA GLY A 294 -5.04 5.76 0.53
C GLY A 294 -4.93 4.52 1.43
N ALA A 295 -4.65 3.34 0.86
CA ALA A 295 -4.49 2.11 1.65
C ALA A 295 -3.29 2.18 2.58
N TRP A 296 -2.17 2.77 2.15
CA TRP A 296 -1.02 2.95 3.05
C TRP A 296 -1.38 3.85 4.24
N TRP A 297 -2.11 4.94 4.02
CA TRP A 297 -2.56 5.80 5.13
C TRP A 297 -3.52 5.09 6.08
N PHE A 298 -4.38 4.20 5.56
CA PHE A 298 -5.22 3.33 6.38
C PHE A 298 -4.36 2.38 7.24
N LEU A 299 -3.41 1.67 6.62
CA LEU A 299 -2.51 0.75 7.33
C LEU A 299 -1.66 1.48 8.37
N LYS A 300 -1.17 2.68 8.06
CA LYS A 300 -0.44 3.55 8.98
C LYS A 300 -1.32 4.01 10.15
N ALA A 301 -2.58 4.38 9.91
CA ALA A 301 -3.50 4.77 10.97
C ALA A 301 -3.81 3.58 11.89
N TYR A 302 -4.06 2.40 11.32
CA TYR A 302 -4.28 1.16 12.06
C TYR A 302 -3.04 0.76 12.89
N SER A 303 -1.85 0.85 12.30
CA SER A 303 -0.57 0.61 12.99
C SER A 303 -0.30 1.66 14.09
N GLY A 304 -0.86 2.87 13.95
CA GLY A 304 -0.81 3.91 14.97
C GLY A 304 -1.76 3.69 16.16
N MET A 305 -2.68 2.72 16.08
CA MET A 305 -3.54 2.33 17.19
C MET A 305 -2.72 1.55 18.21
N THR A 306 -2.85 1.92 19.49
CA THR A 306 -2.04 1.42 20.60
C THR A 306 -2.94 1.15 21.81
N GLY A 307 -2.39 0.48 22.83
CA GLY A 307 -3.13 0.05 24.03
C GLY A 307 -3.93 -1.23 23.79
N GLU A 308 -5.20 -1.23 24.20
CA GLU A 308 -6.12 -2.36 24.05
C GLU A 308 -7.23 -2.03 23.05
N THR A 309 -7.68 -3.03 22.29
CA THR A 309 -8.91 -2.91 21.53
C THR A 309 -10.10 -2.85 22.48
N VAL A 310 -11.16 -2.17 22.07
CA VAL A 310 -12.43 -2.12 22.80
C VAL A 310 -13.55 -2.71 21.95
N ARG A 311 -14.70 -3.01 22.57
CA ARG A 311 -15.86 -3.55 21.85
C ARG A 311 -16.40 -2.49 20.87
N VAL A 312 -16.56 -2.89 19.62
CA VAL A 312 -17.24 -2.10 18.58
C VAL A 312 -18.49 -2.83 18.11
N THR A 313 -19.62 -2.12 18.01
CA THR A 313 -20.90 -2.65 17.53
C THR A 313 -21.29 -1.95 16.23
N PRO A 314 -21.15 -2.61 15.06
CA PRO A 314 -21.63 -2.09 13.78
C PRO A 314 -23.16 -2.27 13.63
N PRO A 315 -23.80 -1.51 12.72
CA PRO A 315 -25.25 -1.63 12.48
C PRO A 315 -25.62 -3.00 11.91
N HIS A 316 -24.77 -3.57 11.05
CA HIS A 316 -24.99 -4.84 10.38
C HIS A 316 -23.68 -5.65 10.35
N PRO A 317 -23.34 -6.38 11.44
CA PRO A 317 -22.21 -7.30 11.38
C PRO A 317 -22.48 -8.41 10.35
N ASN A 318 -21.41 -9.03 9.83
CA ASN A 318 -21.50 -10.15 8.89
C ASN A 318 -22.30 -9.83 7.62
N THR A 319 -22.16 -8.61 7.11
CA THR A 319 -22.78 -8.16 5.87
C THR A 319 -21.73 -7.45 5.03
N VAL A 320 -21.60 -7.87 3.77
CA VAL A 320 -20.70 -7.27 2.78
C VAL A 320 -21.09 -5.80 2.57
N ASP A 321 -20.09 -4.91 2.44
CA ASP A 321 -20.29 -3.48 2.17
C ASP A 321 -21.17 -2.77 3.20
N THR A 322 -20.84 -2.95 4.46
CA THR A 322 -21.54 -2.25 5.55
C THR A 322 -20.57 -1.49 6.42
N LEU A 323 -21.10 -0.52 7.18
CA LEU A 323 -20.30 0.21 8.15
C LEU A 323 -19.70 -0.76 9.18
N GLN A 324 -18.38 -0.87 9.17
CA GLN A 324 -17.62 -1.62 10.17
C GLN A 324 -16.61 -0.68 10.85
N GLY A 325 -15.97 -1.16 11.92
CA GLY A 325 -14.89 -0.41 12.54
C GLY A 325 -14.13 -1.18 13.62
N VAL A 326 -13.01 -0.60 14.02
CA VAL A 326 -12.14 -1.04 15.11
C VAL A 326 -11.82 0.17 15.99
N ALA A 327 -11.69 -0.03 17.29
CA ALA A 327 -11.37 1.02 18.24
C ALA A 327 -10.35 0.56 19.26
N SER A 328 -9.52 1.49 19.72
CA SER A 328 -8.50 1.24 20.75
C SER A 328 -8.42 2.36 21.77
N PHE A 329 -7.95 2.01 22.96
CA PHE A 329 -7.65 2.96 24.02
C PHE A 329 -6.28 2.69 24.63
N ASP A 330 -5.47 3.74 24.69
CA ASP A 330 -4.16 3.76 25.33
C ASP A 330 -4.15 4.80 26.45
N PRO A 331 -4.26 4.37 27.72
CA PRO A 331 -4.20 5.27 28.86
C PRO A 331 -2.81 5.88 29.09
N ASP A 332 -1.73 5.21 28.67
CA ASP A 332 -0.36 5.71 28.81
C ASP A 332 -0.04 6.82 27.79
N ARG A 333 -0.79 6.85 26.68
CA ARG A 333 -0.73 7.91 25.66
C ARG A 333 -1.79 8.99 25.80
N GLY A 334 -2.76 8.86 26.70
CA GLY A 334 -3.80 9.89 26.78
C GLY A 334 -4.79 9.86 25.62
N SER A 335 -4.95 8.74 24.90
CA SER A 335 -5.63 8.75 23.60
C SER A 335 -6.50 7.53 23.33
N ALA A 336 -7.64 7.77 22.67
CA ALA A 336 -8.47 6.73 22.06
C ALA A 336 -8.60 6.99 20.55
N GLN A 337 -8.75 5.91 19.79
CA GLN A 337 -8.84 5.95 18.33
C GLN A 337 -9.95 5.03 17.84
N ILE A 338 -10.63 5.44 16.76
CA ILE A 338 -11.64 4.64 16.07
C ILE A 338 -11.35 4.72 14.57
N LEU A 339 -11.29 3.59 13.88
CA LEU A 339 -11.31 3.51 12.42
C LEU A 339 -12.65 2.94 11.98
N ALA A 340 -13.30 3.58 11.01
CA ALA A 340 -14.62 3.22 10.50
C ALA A 340 -14.71 3.37 8.98
N GLY A 341 -15.61 2.64 8.32
CA GLY A 341 -15.86 2.80 6.89
C GLY A 341 -16.63 1.63 6.28
N GLY A 342 -16.75 1.61 4.95
CA GLY A 342 -17.40 0.54 4.20
C GLY A 342 -18.85 0.82 3.77
N THR A 343 -19.34 2.06 3.92
CA THR A 343 -20.71 2.45 3.54
C THR A 343 -20.76 3.80 2.83
N ASP A 344 -21.79 3.98 2.00
CA ASP A 344 -22.20 5.24 1.37
C ASP A 344 -23.42 5.89 2.07
N ALA A 345 -23.98 5.24 3.09
CA ALA A 345 -25.10 5.77 3.86
C ALA A 345 -24.60 6.65 5.02
N PRO A 346 -25.20 7.84 5.26
CA PRO A 346 -24.85 8.71 6.38
C PRO A 346 -24.86 7.96 7.71
N PHE A 347 -23.85 8.20 8.55
CA PHE A 347 -23.68 7.49 9.81
C PHE A 347 -23.18 8.37 10.96
N THR A 348 -23.27 7.82 12.17
CA THR A 348 -22.77 8.42 13.41
C THR A 348 -21.86 7.43 14.14
N ILE A 349 -20.68 7.90 14.55
CA ILE A 349 -19.77 7.18 15.43
C ILE A 349 -20.04 7.65 16.86
N VAL A 350 -20.27 6.71 17.76
CA VAL A 350 -20.61 6.97 19.16
C VAL A 350 -19.50 6.42 20.03
N ALA A 351 -18.90 7.26 20.87
CA ALA A 351 -17.93 6.86 21.88
C ALA A 351 -18.64 6.78 23.24
N GLU A 352 -18.82 5.57 23.75
CA GLU A 352 -19.42 5.29 25.06
C GLU A 352 -18.37 4.75 26.03
N GLY A 353 -18.67 4.71 27.33
CA GLY A 353 -17.75 4.15 28.33
C GLY A 353 -16.50 4.99 28.61
N LEU A 354 -16.45 6.26 28.18
CA LEU A 354 -15.36 7.17 28.52
C LEU A 354 -15.49 7.64 29.98
N ASP A 355 -14.72 7.02 30.90
CA ASP A 355 -14.74 7.33 32.34
C ASP A 355 -14.40 8.81 32.62
N PRO A 356 -15.33 9.61 33.19
CA PRO A 356 -15.07 11.00 33.55
C PRO A 356 -13.92 11.19 34.54
N ALA A 357 -13.56 10.17 35.34
CA ALA A 357 -12.40 10.24 36.24
C ALA A 357 -11.08 10.35 35.48
N TYR A 358 -10.99 9.77 34.28
CA TYR A 358 -9.84 9.85 33.40
C TYR A 358 -9.96 10.98 32.37
N TRP A 359 -11.10 11.04 31.68
CA TRP A 359 -11.31 11.97 30.56
C TRP A 359 -11.65 13.40 31.00
N GLY A 360 -12.03 13.58 32.27
CA GLY A 360 -12.46 14.87 32.83
C GLY A 360 -13.87 15.26 32.39
N GLU A 361 -14.16 16.57 32.44
CA GLU A 361 -15.49 17.10 32.12
C GLU A 361 -15.76 17.19 30.60
N ARG A 362 -14.71 17.14 29.77
CA ARG A 362 -14.78 17.30 28.32
C ARG A 362 -13.80 16.37 27.61
N ALA A 363 -14.18 15.88 26.45
CA ALA A 363 -13.29 15.19 25.51
C ALA A 363 -13.48 15.78 24.11
N THR A 364 -12.41 15.78 23.31
CA THR A 364 -12.44 16.24 21.92
C THR A 364 -12.21 15.08 20.97
N ALA A 365 -13.15 14.84 20.07
CA ALA A 365 -13.03 13.93 18.93
C ALA A 365 -12.75 14.74 17.65
N THR A 366 -11.72 14.36 16.91
CA THR A 366 -11.46 14.89 15.55
C THR A 366 -11.58 13.75 14.56
N VAL A 367 -12.39 13.93 13.51
CA VAL A 367 -12.58 12.94 12.45
C VAL A 367 -11.79 13.33 11.21
N TYR A 368 -10.99 12.39 10.73
CA TYR A 368 -10.18 12.49 9.53
C TYR A 368 -10.71 11.54 8.46
N ARG A 369 -10.65 11.96 7.20
CA ARG A 369 -10.98 11.14 6.04
C ARG A 369 -9.71 10.62 5.38
N ILE A 370 -9.70 9.35 5.03
CA ILE A 370 -8.68 8.67 4.25
C ILE A 370 -9.32 8.28 2.92
N ASP A 371 -9.02 9.04 1.87
CA ASP A 371 -9.58 8.82 0.54
C ASP A 371 -8.90 7.66 -0.19
N TRP A 372 -9.67 6.98 -1.05
CA TRP A 372 -9.11 6.07 -2.03
C TRP A 372 -8.60 6.86 -3.23
N THR A 373 -7.36 6.60 -3.63
CA THR A 373 -6.68 7.31 -4.72
C THR A 373 -6.35 6.41 -5.91
N GLY A 374 -7.11 5.33 -6.11
CA GLY A 374 -6.71 4.25 -7.01
C GLY A 374 -5.61 3.38 -6.39
N TYR A 375 -5.09 2.45 -7.17
CA TYR A 375 -3.98 1.58 -6.76
C TYR A 375 -2.65 2.31 -6.91
N GLU A 376 -2.52 3.15 -7.94
CA GLU A 376 -1.27 3.81 -8.32
C GLU A 376 -1.23 5.32 -8.02
N GLY A 377 -2.36 5.92 -7.62
CA GLY A 377 -2.40 7.35 -7.33
C GLY A 377 -1.88 7.69 -5.94
N ALA A 378 -1.01 8.70 -5.86
CA ALA A 378 -0.47 9.20 -4.61
C ALA A 378 -1.57 9.82 -3.72
N ALA A 379 -1.44 9.68 -2.40
CA ALA A 379 -2.32 10.30 -1.42
C ALA A 379 -1.55 11.12 -0.39
N GLY A 380 -2.02 12.35 -0.14
CA GLY A 380 -1.58 13.13 1.02
C GLY A 380 -2.13 12.61 2.34
N PRO A 381 -1.75 13.23 3.49
CA PRO A 381 -2.22 12.81 4.80
C PRO A 381 -3.74 12.86 4.96
N PRO A 382 -4.32 12.11 5.92
CA PRO A 382 -5.75 12.16 6.21
C PRO A 382 -6.26 13.58 6.47
N VAL A 383 -7.37 13.95 5.84
CA VAL A 383 -7.94 15.30 5.91
C VAL A 383 -8.91 15.40 7.07
N ALA A 384 -8.72 16.35 7.99
CA ALA A 384 -9.67 16.62 9.06
C ALA A 384 -11.00 17.14 8.46
N LEU A 385 -12.11 16.47 8.74
CA LEU A 385 -13.44 16.87 8.30
C LEU A 385 -14.14 17.74 9.33
N ASP A 386 -14.09 17.32 10.60
CA ASP A 386 -14.82 17.95 11.69
C ASP A 386 -14.16 17.66 13.05
N GLN A 387 -14.54 18.46 14.06
CA GLN A 387 -14.11 18.32 15.44
C GLN A 387 -15.25 18.62 16.40
N VAL A 388 -15.50 17.68 17.32
CA VAL A 388 -16.55 17.79 18.34
C VAL A 388 -15.90 17.76 19.73
N THR A 389 -16.25 18.73 20.57
CA THR A 389 -15.92 18.70 22.01
C THR A 389 -17.20 18.70 22.83
N SER A 390 -17.42 17.65 23.61
CA SER A 390 -18.59 17.48 24.48
C SER A 390 -18.21 16.81 25.80
N ALA A 391 -19.19 16.59 26.69
CA ALA A 391 -18.98 15.73 27.84
C ALA A 391 -18.68 14.29 27.36
N PRO A 392 -17.80 13.52 28.03
CA PRO A 392 -17.41 12.19 27.57
C PRO A 392 -18.58 11.23 27.29
N GLY A 393 -19.68 11.32 28.05
CA GLY A 393 -20.89 10.51 27.84
C GLY A 393 -21.80 10.96 26.69
N GLU A 394 -21.46 12.04 25.99
CA GLU A 394 -22.24 12.64 24.89
C GLU A 394 -21.38 12.79 23.61
N LEU A 395 -20.29 12.03 23.49
CA LEU A 395 -19.34 12.18 22.39
C LEU A 395 -19.80 11.41 21.15
N GLU A 396 -20.43 12.13 20.23
CA GLU A 396 -20.86 11.64 18.92
C GLU A 396 -20.17 12.41 17.78
N VAL A 397 -19.80 11.70 16.73
CA VAL A 397 -19.23 12.25 15.48
C VAL A 397 -20.13 11.86 14.32
N HIS A 398 -20.59 12.85 13.55
CA HIS A 398 -21.48 12.63 12.41
C HIS A 398 -20.71 12.67 11.09
N VAL A 399 -21.00 11.72 10.19
CA VAL A 399 -20.46 11.67 8.83
C VAL A 399 -21.64 11.72 7.85
N PRO A 400 -22.03 12.91 7.36
CA PRO A 400 -23.27 13.08 6.59
C PRO A 400 -23.14 12.68 5.12
N GLU A 401 -21.94 12.75 4.54
CA GLU A 401 -21.68 12.45 3.12
C GLU A 401 -20.54 11.44 2.99
N PRO A 402 -20.75 10.18 3.42
CA PRO A 402 -19.69 9.20 3.37
C PRO A 402 -19.49 8.65 1.96
N ASP A 403 -18.22 8.43 1.63
CA ASP A 403 -17.78 7.63 0.50
C ASP A 403 -17.45 6.20 0.94
N ARG A 404 -18.07 5.21 0.30
CA ARG A 404 -17.85 3.78 0.58
C ARG A 404 -16.39 3.38 0.44
N MET A 405 -15.64 4.05 -0.45
CA MET A 405 -14.24 3.73 -0.70
C MET A 405 -13.29 4.36 0.33
N ALA A 406 -13.75 5.35 1.09
CA ALA A 406 -12.95 6.03 2.10
C ALA A 406 -13.07 5.38 3.48
N ALA A 407 -12.04 5.59 4.31
CA ALA A 407 -12.10 5.30 5.74
C ALA A 407 -12.14 6.60 6.55
N TYR A 408 -12.67 6.51 7.78
CA TYR A 408 -12.84 7.60 8.72
C TYR A 408 -12.10 7.26 10.00
N TRP A 409 -11.09 8.06 10.31
CA TRP A 409 -10.25 7.90 11.49
C TRP A 409 -10.61 8.96 12.52
N VAL A 410 -11.16 8.54 13.66
CA VAL A 410 -11.49 9.42 14.78
C VAL A 410 -10.40 9.33 15.82
N ARG A 411 -9.89 10.48 16.26
CA ARG A 411 -8.93 10.61 17.35
C ARG A 411 -9.59 11.34 18.50
N ILE A 412 -9.54 10.75 19.69
CA ILE A 412 -10.17 11.26 20.90
C ILE A 412 -9.09 11.56 21.94
N VAL A 413 -9.12 12.78 22.47
CA VAL A 413 -8.21 13.26 23.53
C VAL A 413 -9.00 13.91 24.67
N PRO A 414 -8.51 13.86 25.92
CA PRO A 414 -9.10 14.59 27.04
C PRO A 414 -9.10 16.10 26.82
N GLY A 415 -10.10 16.79 27.36
CA GLY A 415 -10.21 18.23 27.34
C GLY A 415 -10.52 18.84 25.98
N GLN A 416 -10.12 20.10 25.81
CA GLN A 416 -10.29 20.88 24.59
C GLN A 416 -9.01 20.76 23.75
N ALA A 417 -9.14 20.31 22.49
CA ALA A 417 -8.03 20.35 21.53
C ALA A 417 -8.02 21.67 20.74
N ALA A 418 -6.89 21.93 20.07
CA ALA A 418 -6.80 23.04 19.11
C ALA A 418 -7.79 22.82 17.96
N PRO A 419 -8.47 23.89 17.48
CA PRO A 419 -9.37 23.80 16.33
C PRO A 419 -8.66 23.28 15.09
N VAL A 420 -9.33 22.41 14.35
CA VAL A 420 -8.92 22.04 12.99
C VAL A 420 -9.41 23.06 11.98
N GLU A 421 -8.64 23.25 10.91
CA GLU A 421 -9.06 24.08 9.78
C GLU A 421 -10.19 23.37 9.02
N PRO A 422 -11.19 24.11 8.50
CA PRO A 422 -12.20 23.52 7.64
C PRO A 422 -11.55 22.86 6.42
N PRO A 423 -12.00 21.66 6.02
CA PRO A 423 -11.47 20.98 4.84
C PRO A 423 -11.62 21.86 3.59
N PRO A 424 -10.73 21.72 2.59
CA PRO A 424 -10.94 22.35 1.29
C PRO A 424 -12.26 21.87 0.69
N TRP A 425 -12.92 22.75 -0.06
CA TRP A 425 -14.10 22.32 -0.82
C TRP A 425 -13.71 21.24 -1.82
N ARG A 426 -14.58 20.24 -1.97
CA ARG A 426 -14.42 19.15 -2.92
C ARG A 426 -15.73 18.88 -3.66
N GLY A 427 -15.63 18.61 -4.95
CA GLY A 427 -16.71 18.05 -5.76
C GLY A 427 -16.25 16.78 -6.49
N ARG A 428 -17.20 15.87 -6.78
CA ARG A 428 -16.94 14.59 -7.48
C ARG A 428 -18.01 14.37 -8.54
N TRP A 429 -17.58 13.92 -9.71
CA TRP A 429 -18.45 13.55 -10.84
C TRP A 429 -17.97 12.25 -11.47
N GLU A 430 -18.87 11.26 -11.54
CA GLU A 430 -18.59 9.97 -12.16
C GLU A 430 -18.56 10.08 -13.69
N ALA A 431 -17.63 9.36 -14.33
CA ALA A 431 -17.49 9.39 -15.79
C ALA A 431 -18.70 8.78 -16.50
N GLU A 432 -19.28 7.71 -15.96
CA GLU A 432 -20.45 7.02 -16.51
C GLU A 432 -21.75 7.85 -16.42
N HIS A 433 -21.76 8.90 -15.58
CA HIS A 433 -22.87 9.85 -15.48
C HIS A 433 -22.68 11.10 -16.36
N ALA A 434 -21.49 11.27 -16.93
CA ALA A 434 -21.18 12.37 -17.85
C ALA A 434 -21.68 12.09 -19.27
N LYS A 435 -21.57 13.08 -20.16
CA LYS A 435 -21.90 12.88 -21.57
C LYS A 435 -20.75 12.14 -22.27
N VAL A 436 -20.96 10.85 -22.54
CA VAL A 436 -20.00 10.01 -23.28
C VAL A 436 -20.28 10.04 -24.78
N SER A 437 -19.25 10.29 -25.58
CA SER A 437 -19.25 10.16 -27.05
C SER A 437 -18.22 9.09 -27.42
N SER A 438 -18.59 8.11 -28.27
CA SER A 438 -17.70 7.04 -28.74
C SER A 438 -16.84 6.38 -27.64
N GLY A 439 -17.49 6.02 -26.52
CA GLY A 439 -16.91 5.28 -25.39
C GLY A 439 -17.89 4.24 -24.84
N GLN A 440 -17.43 3.37 -23.96
CA GLN A 440 -18.19 2.26 -23.38
C GLN A 440 -18.19 2.34 -21.86
N VAL A 441 -19.37 2.26 -21.26
CA VAL A 441 -19.50 2.14 -19.80
C VAL A 441 -19.35 0.68 -19.41
N ASN A 442 -18.39 0.36 -18.56
CA ASN A 442 -18.17 -1.01 -18.05
C ASN A 442 -18.46 -1.07 -16.57
N ARG A 443 -18.95 -2.23 -16.11
CA ARG A 443 -19.07 -2.53 -14.69
C ARG A 443 -17.81 -3.24 -14.22
N LEU A 444 -17.24 -2.81 -13.10
CA LEU A 444 -15.97 -3.28 -12.56
C LEU A 444 -16.07 -3.51 -11.05
N GLY A 445 -15.23 -4.39 -10.52
CA GLY A 445 -15.02 -4.64 -9.09
C GLY A 445 -16.26 -4.50 -8.21
N CYS A 446 -17.08 -5.54 -8.14
CA CYS A 446 -18.31 -5.53 -7.31
C CYS A 446 -18.40 -6.77 -6.42
N ALA A 447 -19.34 -6.78 -5.47
CA ALA A 447 -19.48 -7.90 -4.55
C ALA A 447 -19.77 -9.25 -5.26
N GLU A 448 -20.40 -9.20 -6.45
CA GLU A 448 -20.64 -10.37 -7.29
C GLU A 448 -19.43 -10.77 -8.15
N ASP A 449 -18.45 -9.88 -8.32
CA ASP A 449 -17.24 -10.08 -9.11
C ASP A 449 -16.04 -9.41 -8.41
N GLY A 450 -15.48 -10.10 -7.41
CA GLY A 450 -14.30 -9.64 -6.67
C GLY A 450 -13.01 -9.69 -7.48
N ASN A 451 -12.99 -10.39 -8.63
CA ASN A 451 -11.81 -10.47 -9.48
C ASN A 451 -11.60 -9.18 -10.28
N GLY A 452 -12.65 -8.40 -10.53
CA GLY A 452 -12.53 -7.07 -11.11
C GLY A 452 -11.88 -6.08 -10.15
N PHE A 453 -11.06 -5.17 -10.68
CA PHE A 453 -10.48 -4.08 -9.88
C PHE A 453 -11.53 -3.02 -9.54
N ALA A 454 -11.33 -2.35 -8.41
CA ALA A 454 -12.22 -1.32 -7.89
C ALA A 454 -12.36 -0.15 -8.86
N ALA A 455 -13.60 0.33 -8.98
CA ALA A 455 -13.96 1.56 -9.65
C ALA A 455 -14.96 2.30 -8.78
N SER A 456 -14.90 3.63 -8.82
CA SER A 456 -15.90 4.49 -8.22
C SER A 456 -17.29 4.14 -8.76
N GLY A 457 -18.28 3.98 -7.89
CA GLY A 457 -19.64 3.57 -8.33
C GLY A 457 -19.70 2.19 -9.02
N ALA A 458 -18.61 1.40 -8.98
CA ALA A 458 -18.43 0.15 -9.70
C ALA A 458 -18.47 0.26 -11.24
N HIS A 459 -18.18 1.44 -11.81
CA HIS A 459 -18.17 1.63 -13.26
C HIS A 459 -17.03 2.52 -13.74
N ASP A 460 -16.70 2.40 -15.03
CA ASP A 460 -15.82 3.33 -15.73
C ASP A 460 -16.30 3.58 -17.16
N VAL A 461 -15.62 4.49 -17.86
CA VAL A 461 -15.75 4.73 -19.29
C VAL A 461 -14.43 4.39 -19.99
N SER A 462 -14.44 3.36 -20.84
CA SER A 462 -13.30 2.97 -21.68
C SER A 462 -13.66 3.01 -23.17
N GLY A 463 -12.82 2.48 -24.06
CA GLY A 463 -13.05 2.49 -25.51
C GLY A 463 -12.84 3.87 -26.13
N LEU A 464 -12.09 4.75 -25.48
CA LEU A 464 -11.94 6.17 -25.83
C LEU A 464 -10.82 6.40 -26.86
N HIS A 465 -10.77 5.59 -27.92
CA HIS A 465 -9.69 5.60 -28.93
C HIS A 465 -10.07 6.24 -30.28
N LEU A 466 -11.35 6.50 -30.54
CA LEU A 466 -11.81 7.10 -31.80
C LEU A 466 -11.62 8.62 -31.78
N ASN A 467 -11.46 9.24 -32.94
CA ASN A 467 -11.24 10.69 -33.03
C ASN A 467 -12.37 11.53 -32.40
N ASP A 468 -13.58 10.98 -32.32
CA ASP A 468 -14.74 11.60 -31.67
C ASP A 468 -15.03 11.06 -30.26
N SER A 469 -14.13 10.24 -29.70
CA SER A 469 -14.21 9.79 -28.30
C SER A 469 -14.03 10.96 -27.33
N ALA A 470 -15.01 11.15 -26.44
CA ALA A 470 -14.99 12.21 -25.44
C ALA A 470 -15.87 11.89 -24.22
N VAL A 471 -15.49 12.41 -23.07
CA VAL A 471 -16.33 12.46 -21.85
C VAL A 471 -16.45 13.91 -21.41
N SER A 472 -17.66 14.47 -21.51
CA SER A 472 -17.95 15.87 -21.17
C SER A 472 -18.73 15.98 -19.86
N PHE A 473 -18.12 16.65 -18.87
CA PHE A 473 -18.66 16.92 -17.55
C PHE A 473 -19.24 18.33 -17.48
N SER A 474 -20.42 18.46 -16.86
CA SER A 474 -20.96 19.74 -16.40
C SER A 474 -20.76 19.81 -14.90
N VAL A 475 -19.93 20.75 -14.44
CA VAL A 475 -19.51 20.85 -13.04
C VAL A 475 -19.91 22.20 -12.46
N ASP A 476 -20.29 22.22 -11.20
CA ASP A 476 -20.60 23.45 -10.46
C ASP A 476 -19.58 23.63 -9.33
N VAL A 477 -19.00 24.83 -9.25
CA VAL A 477 -18.06 25.20 -8.17
C VAL A 477 -18.58 26.40 -7.37
N PRO A 478 -18.28 26.51 -6.07
CA PRO A 478 -18.87 27.53 -5.21
C PRO A 478 -18.31 28.94 -5.43
N ALA A 479 -17.11 29.07 -6.02
CA ALA A 479 -16.41 30.34 -6.18
C ALA A 479 -15.57 30.37 -7.46
N ASP A 480 -15.25 31.58 -7.93
CA ASP A 480 -14.19 31.77 -8.92
C ASP A 480 -12.85 31.39 -8.28
N GLY A 481 -11.97 30.67 -9.00
CA GLY A 481 -10.65 30.36 -8.46
C GLY A 481 -9.91 29.26 -9.21
N ASP A 482 -8.74 28.92 -8.69
CA ASP A 482 -7.95 27.77 -9.14
C ASP A 482 -8.36 26.52 -8.34
N TYR A 483 -8.48 25.42 -9.07
CA TYR A 483 -8.85 24.11 -8.56
C TYR A 483 -7.87 23.07 -9.07
N ASP A 484 -7.67 22.03 -8.26
CA ASP A 484 -6.98 20.80 -8.68
C ASP A 484 -8.02 19.86 -9.27
N LEU A 485 -7.94 19.61 -10.59
CA LEU A 485 -8.72 18.60 -11.29
C LEU A 485 -7.97 17.27 -11.20
N ALA A 486 -8.41 16.40 -10.29
CA ALA A 486 -7.95 15.03 -10.18
C ALA A 486 -8.74 14.14 -11.16
N ILE A 487 -8.04 13.55 -12.11
CA ILE A 487 -8.60 12.68 -13.15
C ILE A 487 -8.23 11.25 -12.78
N PHE A 488 -9.22 10.45 -12.38
CA PHE A 488 -9.02 9.04 -12.08
C PHE A 488 -9.05 8.26 -13.38
N TYR A 489 -7.94 7.63 -13.72
CA TYR A 489 -7.73 7.05 -15.04
C TYR A 489 -7.06 5.68 -14.95
N SER A 490 -7.15 4.93 -16.04
CA SER A 490 -6.30 3.76 -16.30
C SER A 490 -5.88 3.76 -17.75
N HIS A 491 -4.63 3.33 -17.99
CA HIS A 491 -4.04 3.16 -19.30
C HIS A 491 -3.10 1.97 -19.24
N MET A 492 -3.45 0.89 -19.93
CA MET A 492 -2.73 -0.36 -19.81
C MET A 492 -1.31 -0.28 -20.39
N TYR A 493 -0.34 -0.84 -19.68
CA TYR A 493 0.91 -1.25 -20.32
C TYR A 493 0.64 -2.44 -21.27
N GLY A 494 0.91 -2.27 -22.57
CA GLY A 494 1.38 -3.33 -23.47
C GLY A 494 0.56 -4.62 -23.70
N ARG A 495 -0.75 -4.68 -23.43
CA ARG A 495 -1.60 -5.82 -23.90
C ARG A 495 -2.84 -5.28 -24.63
N GLY A 496 -2.64 -5.00 -25.92
CA GLY A 496 -3.68 -4.68 -26.88
C GLY A 496 -3.23 -5.09 -28.27
N ALA A 497 -4.15 -5.32 -29.20
CA ALA A 497 -3.89 -5.82 -30.55
C ALA A 497 -3.13 -4.84 -31.48
N GLU A 498 -2.59 -3.74 -30.95
CA GLU A 498 -1.80 -2.76 -31.70
C GLU A 498 -0.31 -2.90 -31.36
N ALA A 499 0.50 -3.03 -32.41
CA ALA A 499 1.96 -3.15 -32.34
C ALA A 499 2.64 -1.80 -32.05
N THR A 500 2.22 -1.10 -30.99
CA THR A 500 2.90 0.10 -30.49
C THR A 500 3.52 -0.20 -29.14
N GLU A 501 4.79 0.15 -28.97
CA GLU A 501 5.53 -0.03 -27.73
C GLU A 501 4.76 0.58 -26.53
N PRO A 502 4.78 -0.07 -25.35
CA PRO A 502 4.15 0.47 -24.15
C PRO A 502 4.68 1.88 -23.85
N GLN A 503 3.77 2.86 -23.75
CA GLN A 503 4.14 4.27 -23.59
C GLN A 503 3.01 5.07 -22.91
N PRO A 504 3.34 6.17 -22.21
CA PRO A 504 2.37 7.11 -21.66
C PRO A 504 1.33 7.58 -22.68
N ALA A 505 0.07 7.66 -22.24
CA ALA A 505 -1.05 8.14 -23.04
C ALA A 505 -1.33 9.63 -22.81
N GLU A 506 -2.23 10.20 -23.59
CA GLU A 506 -2.64 11.59 -23.54
C GLU A 506 -4.15 11.72 -23.79
N GLN A 507 -4.74 12.81 -23.32
CA GLN A 507 -6.04 13.31 -23.78
C GLN A 507 -5.98 14.83 -23.98
N VAL A 508 -6.86 15.35 -24.83
CA VAL A 508 -7.15 16.78 -24.90
C VAL A 508 -8.09 17.12 -23.74
N LEU A 509 -7.64 17.96 -22.82
CA LEU A 509 -8.47 18.55 -21.77
C LEU A 509 -8.97 19.91 -22.25
N SER A 510 -10.29 20.07 -22.34
CA SER A 510 -10.96 21.36 -22.59
C SER A 510 -11.63 21.86 -21.32
N VAL A 511 -11.30 23.07 -20.89
CA VAL A 511 -11.94 23.75 -19.75
C VAL A 511 -12.58 25.03 -20.25
N ASN A 512 -13.91 25.09 -20.24
CA ASN A 512 -14.69 26.20 -20.78
C ASN A 512 -14.28 26.61 -22.21
N GLY A 513 -13.87 25.61 -23.03
CA GLY A 513 -13.44 25.79 -24.42
C GLY A 513 -11.93 26.05 -24.62
N ALA A 514 -11.15 26.21 -23.55
CA ALA A 514 -9.69 26.32 -23.64
C ALA A 514 -9.06 24.92 -23.57
N GLU A 515 -8.30 24.54 -24.60
CA GLU A 515 -7.72 23.21 -24.74
C GLU A 515 -6.23 23.16 -24.36
N ARG A 516 -5.82 22.05 -23.74
CA ARG A 516 -4.41 21.64 -23.59
C ARG A 516 -4.30 20.11 -23.56
N ILE A 517 -3.10 19.58 -23.74
CA ILE A 517 -2.83 18.16 -23.53
C ILE A 517 -2.63 17.87 -22.04
N VAL A 518 -3.21 16.77 -21.57
CA VAL A 518 -2.85 16.11 -20.31
C VAL A 518 -2.21 14.77 -20.67
N ALA A 519 -1.07 14.48 -20.06
CA ALA A 519 -0.37 13.22 -20.22
C ALA A 519 -0.64 12.31 -19.02
N TYR A 520 -0.68 11.02 -19.27
CA TYR A 520 -1.01 9.99 -18.30
C TYR A 520 0.08 8.93 -18.29
N PRO A 521 0.81 8.77 -17.17
CA PRO A 521 1.70 7.64 -16.97
C PRO A 521 0.98 6.31 -17.21
N THR A 522 1.74 5.30 -17.60
CA THR A 522 1.18 3.96 -17.80
C THR A 522 0.79 3.34 -16.45
N THR A 523 -0.32 2.60 -16.45
CA THR A 523 -0.78 1.81 -15.29
C THR A 523 -0.67 0.31 -15.56
N MET A 524 -0.73 -0.50 -14.50
CA MET A 524 -0.57 -1.94 -14.58
C MET A 524 -1.51 -2.61 -15.62
N ASN A 525 -2.76 -2.20 -15.69
CA ASN A 525 -3.71 -2.71 -16.67
C ASN A 525 -4.89 -1.74 -16.85
N TRP A 526 -5.82 -2.06 -17.74
CA TRP A 526 -7.00 -1.23 -18.04
C TRP A 526 -7.92 -0.95 -16.85
N GLN A 527 -7.78 -1.65 -15.73
CA GLN A 527 -8.62 -1.51 -14.54
C GLN A 527 -7.81 -1.07 -13.29
N HIS A 528 -6.48 -1.01 -13.37
CA HIS A 528 -5.60 -0.63 -12.26
C HIS A 528 -5.41 0.88 -12.24
N ARG A 529 -6.32 1.58 -11.57
CA ARG A 529 -6.44 3.05 -11.67
C ARG A 529 -5.33 3.82 -10.97
N SER A 530 -4.97 4.95 -11.55
CA SER A 530 -4.14 6.02 -10.98
C SER A 530 -4.89 7.35 -11.02
N ILE A 531 -4.22 8.42 -10.58
CA ILE A 531 -4.72 9.80 -10.63
C ILE A 531 -3.68 10.68 -11.31
N GLU A 532 -4.14 11.48 -12.27
CA GLU A 532 -3.39 12.64 -12.78
C GLU A 532 -4.05 13.93 -12.29
N VAL A 533 -3.26 14.90 -11.81
CA VAL A 533 -3.79 16.14 -11.23
C VAL A 533 -3.41 17.33 -12.09
N ALA A 534 -4.43 18.04 -12.60
CA ALA A 534 -4.25 19.17 -13.49
C ALA A 534 -4.79 20.48 -12.88
N ALA A 535 -4.00 21.56 -12.93
CA ALA A 535 -4.40 22.89 -12.51
C ALA A 535 -5.48 23.50 -13.42
N VAL A 536 -6.66 23.85 -12.93
CA VAL A 536 -7.71 24.50 -13.74
C VAL A 536 -8.26 25.74 -13.07
N THR A 537 -8.58 26.77 -13.86
CA THR A 537 -9.25 27.98 -13.36
C THR A 537 -10.73 27.92 -13.73
N LEU A 538 -11.61 27.99 -12.74
CA LEU A 538 -13.06 27.84 -12.90
C LEU A 538 -13.79 29.08 -12.41
N ARG A 539 -15.02 29.25 -12.91
CA ARG A 539 -15.94 30.32 -12.50
C ARG A 539 -16.98 29.79 -11.52
N ALA A 540 -17.43 30.59 -10.57
CA ALA A 540 -18.52 30.25 -9.69
C ALA A 540 -19.76 29.80 -10.49
N GLY A 541 -20.39 28.72 -10.06
CA GLY A 541 -21.47 28.04 -10.77
C GLY A 541 -20.94 27.11 -11.87
N GLY A 542 -21.70 27.02 -12.97
CA GLY A 542 -21.49 26.00 -14.00
C GLY A 542 -20.27 26.22 -14.87
N ASN A 543 -19.49 25.16 -15.08
CA ASN A 543 -18.35 25.06 -15.99
C ASN A 543 -18.47 23.79 -16.83
N ALA A 544 -17.85 23.80 -18.01
CA ALA A 544 -17.72 22.64 -18.88
C ALA A 544 -16.28 22.12 -18.85
N ILE A 545 -16.12 20.83 -18.55
CA ILE A 545 -14.83 20.12 -18.62
C ILE A 545 -15.01 18.95 -19.59
N GLU A 546 -14.12 18.80 -20.55
CA GLU A 546 -14.14 17.66 -21.48
C GLU A 546 -12.76 17.03 -21.59
N LEU A 547 -12.72 15.70 -21.55
CA LEU A 547 -11.55 14.88 -21.84
C LEU A 547 -11.82 14.13 -23.13
N SER A 548 -11.04 14.39 -24.18
CA SER A 548 -11.30 13.87 -25.52
C SER A 548 -10.04 13.37 -26.23
N LYS A 549 -10.24 12.49 -27.22
CA LYS A 549 -9.17 11.96 -28.06
C LYS A 549 -8.60 13.01 -29.03
N SER A 550 -9.45 13.89 -29.56
CA SER A 550 -9.04 14.95 -30.49
C SER A 550 -9.75 16.27 -30.20
N GLY A 551 -9.05 17.38 -30.43
CA GLY A 551 -9.55 18.74 -30.32
C GLY A 551 -8.94 19.67 -31.37
N ALA A 552 -9.11 20.97 -31.21
CA ALA A 552 -8.51 21.99 -32.07
C ALA A 552 -6.97 21.97 -32.05
N ILE A 553 -6.36 21.48 -30.97
CA ILE A 553 -4.89 21.38 -30.82
C ILE A 553 -4.27 20.09 -31.38
N GLY A 554 -5.08 19.15 -31.88
CA GLY A 554 -4.61 17.89 -32.47
C GLY A 554 -5.27 16.65 -31.86
N THR A 555 -4.66 15.49 -32.12
CA THR A 555 -5.11 14.17 -31.64
C THR A 555 -4.11 13.65 -30.61
N ALA A 556 -4.60 13.31 -29.43
CA ALA A 556 -3.80 12.81 -28.32
C ALA A 556 -3.34 11.36 -28.57
N ARG A 557 -2.18 10.97 -28.03
CA ARG A 557 -1.62 9.61 -28.14
C ARG A 557 -2.29 8.62 -27.18
N GLY A 558 -2.39 7.34 -27.56
CA GLY A 558 -2.87 6.28 -26.68
C GLY A 558 -4.38 6.32 -26.40
N GLU A 559 -4.84 5.44 -25.52
CA GLU A 559 -6.22 5.39 -25.04
C GLU A 559 -6.20 5.49 -23.51
N VAL A 560 -7.20 6.13 -22.92
CA VAL A 560 -7.32 6.30 -21.47
C VAL A 560 -8.74 5.96 -21.09
N ALA A 561 -8.93 5.06 -20.12
CA ALA A 561 -10.21 4.83 -19.48
C ALA A 561 -10.36 5.79 -18.28
N LEU A 562 -11.59 6.23 -18.01
CA LEU A 562 -11.92 7.25 -17.01
C LEU A 562 -12.91 6.68 -15.99
N ASP A 563 -12.58 6.81 -14.71
CA ASP A 563 -13.44 6.43 -13.57
C ASP A 563 -14.32 7.61 -13.17
N LYS A 564 -13.66 8.71 -12.78
CA LYS A 564 -14.30 9.94 -12.29
C LYS A 564 -13.37 11.12 -12.43
N ILE A 565 -13.92 12.31 -12.24
CA ILE A 565 -13.15 13.50 -11.92
C ILE A 565 -13.51 14.00 -10.52
N GLU A 566 -12.51 14.57 -9.85
CA GLU A 566 -12.70 15.32 -8.62
C GLU A 566 -12.09 16.71 -8.76
N LEU A 567 -12.78 17.71 -8.22
CA LEU A 567 -12.26 19.07 -8.11
C LEU A 567 -12.02 19.37 -6.64
N HIS A 568 -10.80 19.79 -6.33
CA HIS A 568 -10.42 20.25 -4.99
C HIS A 568 -10.08 21.73 -5.06
N GLU A 569 -10.59 22.50 -4.11
CA GLU A 569 -10.15 23.89 -3.93
C GLU A 569 -8.64 23.92 -3.72
N ARG A 570 -7.91 24.62 -4.60
CA ARG A 570 -6.46 24.68 -4.49
C ARG A 570 -6.05 25.57 -3.33
N ARG A 571 -5.32 25.01 -2.37
CA ARG A 571 -4.73 25.72 -1.23
C ARG A 571 -3.22 25.49 -1.15
N PRO A 572 -2.44 26.40 -0.53
CA PRO A 572 -1.03 26.13 -0.25
C PRO A 572 -0.86 24.84 0.58
N GLU A 573 0.14 24.02 0.23
CA GLU A 573 0.43 22.79 0.97
C GLU A 573 0.75 23.10 2.43
N ARG A 574 -0.06 22.54 3.33
CA ARG A 574 0.10 22.65 4.78
C ARG A 574 -0.38 21.36 5.45
N HIS A 575 0.53 20.70 6.17
CA HIS A 575 0.23 19.47 6.91
C HIS A 575 0.54 19.65 8.40
N VAL A 576 -0.31 19.11 9.27
CA VAL A 576 -0.13 19.15 10.73
C VAL A 576 -0.03 17.74 11.27
N TYR A 577 1.00 17.50 12.07
CA TYR A 577 1.26 16.21 12.71
C TYR A 577 1.30 16.41 14.22
N GLU A 578 0.46 15.70 14.96
CA GLU A 578 0.38 15.80 16.41
C GLU A 578 1.26 14.72 17.07
N GLY A 579 2.11 15.13 18.01
CA GLY A 579 3.06 14.27 18.72
C GLY A 579 2.40 13.17 19.54
N ALA A 580 1.20 13.42 20.07
CA ALA A 580 0.40 12.40 20.77
C ALA A 580 0.10 11.15 19.91
N PHE A 581 0.20 11.27 18.58
CA PHE A 581 -0.06 10.21 17.61
C PHE A 581 1.15 9.93 16.71
N ALA A 582 2.28 10.57 17.01
CA ALA A 582 3.57 10.16 16.49
C ALA A 582 3.97 8.83 17.15
N ARG A 583 4.75 8.04 16.42
CA ARG A 583 5.27 6.80 16.98
C ARG A 583 6.37 7.13 17.99
N ARG A 584 6.46 6.37 19.08
CA ARG A 584 7.56 6.51 20.04
C ARG A 584 8.69 5.59 19.58
N ASP A 585 9.92 6.08 19.63
CA ASP A 585 11.12 5.32 19.35
C ASP A 585 12.23 5.77 20.32
N GLY A 586 12.62 4.89 21.25
CA GLY A 586 13.43 5.26 22.41
C GLY A 586 12.82 6.46 23.17
N ASP A 587 13.63 7.49 23.37
CA ASP A 587 13.25 8.76 24.03
C ASP A 587 12.77 9.84 23.03
N GLY A 588 12.33 9.45 21.83
CA GLY A 588 11.91 10.38 20.77
C GLY A 588 10.56 10.04 20.12
N LEU A 589 10.10 10.96 19.27
CA LEU A 589 8.88 10.84 18.47
C LEU A 589 9.20 10.81 16.98
N VAL A 590 8.65 9.83 16.29
CA VAL A 590 8.80 9.63 14.85
C VAL A 590 7.56 10.12 14.12
N PHE A 591 7.78 11.07 13.22
CA PHE A 591 6.78 11.67 12.34
C PHE A 591 7.02 11.22 10.89
N ASP A 592 5.98 10.70 10.23
CA ASP A 592 6.02 10.39 8.79
C ASP A 592 5.49 11.60 8.01
N LEU A 593 6.38 12.48 7.60
CA LEU A 593 6.04 13.72 6.88
C LEU A 593 5.78 13.40 5.41
N TYR A 594 4.74 14.00 4.84
CA TYR A 594 4.41 13.86 3.43
C TYR A 594 4.80 15.12 2.68
N ALA A 595 5.37 14.94 1.49
CA ALA A 595 5.54 16.00 0.50
C ALA A 595 4.96 15.55 -0.85
N GLY A 596 4.03 16.34 -1.41
CA GLY A 596 3.43 16.03 -2.71
C GLY A 596 4.43 16.05 -3.88
N ASP A 597 5.49 16.84 -3.74
CA ASP A 597 6.62 16.95 -4.65
C ASP A 597 7.94 17.14 -3.86
N ALA A 598 9.07 16.85 -4.52
CA ALA A 598 10.37 17.06 -3.89
C ALA A 598 10.72 18.55 -3.83
N GLY A 599 11.08 19.06 -2.66
CA GLY A 599 11.45 20.46 -2.47
C GLY A 599 11.66 20.84 -1.02
N TYR A 600 12.01 22.12 -0.78
CA TYR A 600 12.20 22.63 0.56
C TYR A 600 10.88 22.83 1.29
N ARG A 601 10.87 22.44 2.57
CA ARG A 601 9.75 22.60 3.49
C ARG A 601 10.19 23.32 4.75
N ARG A 602 9.33 24.18 5.26
CA ARG A 602 9.43 24.73 6.60
C ARG A 602 8.75 23.75 7.55
N ILE A 603 9.46 23.36 8.61
CA ILE A 603 8.96 22.44 9.64
C ILE A 603 9.01 23.16 10.98
N ASP A 604 7.85 23.64 11.45
CA ASP A 604 7.73 24.34 12.73
C ASP A 604 7.27 23.40 13.84
N GLY A 605 7.74 23.61 15.07
CA GLY A 605 7.36 22.83 16.25
C GLY A 605 8.54 22.18 16.99
N ALA A 606 9.69 22.08 16.33
CA ALA A 606 10.96 21.67 16.93
C ALA A 606 12.12 22.49 16.32
N ALA A 607 13.25 22.57 17.02
CA ALA A 607 14.43 23.29 16.53
C ALA A 607 15.43 22.39 15.76
N ARG A 608 15.44 21.10 16.09
CA ARG A 608 16.34 20.09 15.52
C ARG A 608 15.62 18.75 15.48
N ALA A 609 16.00 17.92 14.53
CA ALA A 609 15.52 16.55 14.43
C ALA A 609 16.54 15.69 13.67
N VAL A 610 16.23 14.41 13.49
CA VAL A 610 16.99 13.51 12.64
C VAL A 610 16.06 13.02 11.53
N LEU A 611 16.43 13.32 10.28
CA LEU A 611 15.77 12.75 9.12
C LEU A 611 16.26 11.31 8.95
N ALA A 612 15.34 10.37 9.04
CA ALA A 612 15.56 8.99 8.65
C ALA A 612 15.28 8.87 7.15
N GLY A 613 16.35 8.78 6.38
CA GLY A 613 16.33 8.60 4.94
C GLY A 613 16.31 7.13 4.53
N PRO A 614 16.34 6.89 3.21
CA PRO A 614 16.21 5.56 2.62
C PRO A 614 17.27 4.60 3.16
N GLN A 615 16.89 3.34 3.40
CA GLN A 615 17.78 2.29 3.92
C GLN A 615 18.51 2.65 5.24
N ASN A 616 17.80 3.19 6.23
CA ASN A 616 18.33 3.53 7.56
C ASN A 616 19.47 4.56 7.59
N GLN A 617 19.44 5.55 6.71
CA GLN A 617 20.33 6.71 6.83
C GLN A 617 19.77 7.67 7.87
N TRP A 618 20.55 8.05 8.88
CA TRP A 618 20.10 8.97 9.94
C TRP A 618 20.90 10.25 9.87
N VAL A 619 20.25 11.34 9.47
CA VAL A 619 20.90 12.62 9.23
C VAL A 619 20.31 13.72 10.12
N PRO A 620 21.11 14.34 11.00
CA PRO A 620 20.66 15.49 11.78
C PRO A 620 20.26 16.64 10.87
N VAL A 621 19.10 17.24 11.14
CA VAL A 621 18.60 18.41 10.43
C VAL A 621 18.27 19.54 11.39
N ASP A 622 18.56 20.77 10.94
CA ASP A 622 18.25 22.01 11.62
C ASP A 622 16.92 22.55 11.11
N LEU A 623 15.88 22.47 11.95
CA LEU A 623 14.52 22.87 11.60
C LEU A 623 14.31 24.39 11.71
N ALA A 624 15.29 25.14 12.22
CA ALA A 624 15.28 26.59 12.14
C ALA A 624 15.45 27.09 10.70
N ARG A 625 15.90 26.22 9.78
CA ARG A 625 16.01 26.47 8.34
C ARG A 625 15.09 25.53 7.56
N PRO A 626 14.76 25.84 6.29
CA PRO A 626 14.07 24.89 5.43
C PRO A 626 14.82 23.55 5.33
N VAL A 627 14.07 22.46 5.20
CA VAL A 627 14.61 21.11 4.99
C VAL A 627 14.16 20.62 3.62
N PHE A 628 15.06 20.07 2.81
CA PHE A 628 14.68 19.43 1.55
C PHE A 628 14.05 18.07 1.82
N LEU A 629 12.80 17.87 1.40
CA LEU A 629 12.10 16.60 1.46
C LEU A 629 11.92 16.04 0.05
N HIS A 630 12.06 14.72 -0.13
CA HIS A 630 11.72 14.07 -1.39
C HIS A 630 10.20 13.87 -1.50
N GLN A 631 9.70 13.58 -2.71
CA GLN A 631 8.29 13.24 -2.90
C GLN A 631 7.91 11.98 -2.11
N GLY A 632 6.74 11.99 -1.47
CA GLY A 632 6.25 10.88 -0.67
C GLY A 632 6.54 11.03 0.82
N ILE A 633 6.79 9.92 1.51
CA ILE A 633 7.00 9.87 2.96
C ILE A 633 8.47 10.11 3.31
N ASN A 634 8.72 11.08 4.19
CA ASN A 634 10.00 11.43 4.76
C ASN A 634 9.89 11.29 6.28
N ARG A 635 10.69 10.41 6.89
CA ARG A 635 10.58 10.16 8.32
C ARG A 635 11.47 11.08 9.14
N LEU A 636 10.91 11.67 10.19
CA LEU A 636 11.59 12.61 11.06
C LEU A 636 11.49 12.17 12.52
N LEU A 637 12.64 11.89 13.15
CA LEU A 637 12.76 11.65 14.60
C LEU A 637 13.01 12.99 15.31
N ALA A 638 12.06 13.41 16.12
CA ALA A 638 12.14 14.59 16.98
C ALA A 638 12.15 14.21 18.47
N ASP A 639 12.31 15.21 19.33
CA ASP A 639 12.31 15.03 20.79
C ASP A 639 10.94 14.56 21.30
N GLN A 640 10.92 13.78 22.40
CA GLN A 640 9.68 13.29 23.01
C GLN A 640 8.68 14.36 23.42
N GLU A 641 9.16 15.58 23.70
CA GLU A 641 8.31 16.73 24.08
C GLU A 641 7.73 17.46 22.87
N THR A 642 7.97 16.98 21.64
CA THR A 642 7.45 17.60 20.42
C THR A 642 5.94 17.38 20.31
N GLU A 643 5.15 18.34 20.81
CA GLU A 643 3.68 18.26 20.81
C GLU A 643 3.08 18.25 19.41
N ARG A 644 3.69 18.96 18.47
CA ARG A 644 3.16 19.17 17.12
C ARG A 644 4.25 19.58 16.14
N LEU A 645 4.14 19.12 14.89
CA LEU A 645 4.86 19.66 13.74
C LEU A 645 3.89 20.24 12.71
N THR A 646 4.23 21.40 12.14
CA THR A 646 3.55 21.98 10.98
C THR A 646 4.51 22.04 9.82
N VAL A 647 4.14 21.43 8.70
CA VAL A 647 4.95 21.37 7.47
C VAL A 647 4.29 22.24 6.41
N THR A 648 5.05 23.17 5.83
CA THR A 648 4.61 24.05 4.75
C THR A 648 5.67 24.18 3.67
N ALA A 649 5.26 24.53 2.44
CA ALA A 649 6.20 24.83 1.37
C ALA A 649 7.14 25.98 1.74
N ALA A 650 8.43 25.86 1.38
CA ALA A 650 9.42 26.90 1.63
C ALA A 650 10.34 27.10 0.41
N ALA A 651 10.89 28.30 0.27
CA ALA A 651 11.97 28.55 -0.68
C ALA A 651 13.29 28.00 -0.12
N GLY A 652 14.20 27.63 -1.01
CA GLY A 652 15.57 27.24 -0.67
C GLY A 652 16.52 27.46 -1.86
N PRO A 653 17.78 27.03 -1.74
CA PRO A 653 18.76 27.05 -2.82
C PRO A 653 18.27 26.32 -4.06
N ASP A 654 18.81 26.70 -5.22
CA ASP A 654 18.51 26.02 -6.47
C ASP A 654 18.94 24.54 -6.41
N VAL A 655 18.11 23.67 -6.96
CA VAL A 655 18.40 22.25 -7.11
C VAL A 655 19.32 22.08 -8.32
N VAL A 656 20.46 21.43 -8.13
CA VAL A 656 21.37 21.08 -9.23
C VAL A 656 20.76 19.93 -10.02
N GLU A 657 20.42 20.17 -11.29
CA GLU A 657 19.93 19.13 -12.21
C GLU A 657 21.02 18.75 -13.21
N VAL A 658 21.33 17.45 -13.30
CA VAL A 658 22.19 16.86 -14.33
C VAL A 658 21.35 15.90 -15.16
N ARG A 659 21.14 16.23 -16.43
CA ARG A 659 20.34 15.42 -17.36
C ARG A 659 21.19 14.37 -18.06
N ALA A 660 20.56 13.33 -18.61
CA ALA A 660 21.24 12.23 -19.28
C ALA A 660 22.32 12.67 -20.29
N GLN A 661 22.09 13.74 -21.07
CA GLN A 661 23.07 14.21 -22.05
C GLN A 661 24.39 14.67 -21.44
N ASP A 662 24.36 15.20 -20.21
CA ASP A 662 25.49 15.80 -19.51
C ASP A 662 26.25 14.80 -18.63
N VAL A 663 25.74 13.56 -18.52
CA VAL A 663 26.37 12.48 -17.75
C VAL A 663 27.65 11.99 -18.44
N VAL A 664 28.72 11.79 -17.68
CA VAL A 664 29.94 11.16 -18.17
C VAL A 664 29.72 9.64 -18.22
N ARG A 665 29.82 9.06 -19.41
CA ARG A 665 29.57 7.64 -19.67
C ARG A 665 30.87 6.93 -20.06
N ALA A 666 31.07 5.71 -19.57
CA ALA A 666 32.24 4.89 -19.86
C ALA A 666 31.88 3.40 -19.97
N GLY A 667 32.82 2.59 -20.51
CA GLY A 667 32.72 1.13 -20.49
C GLY A 667 31.57 0.51 -21.31
N GLY A 668 30.91 1.30 -22.17
CA GLY A 668 29.77 0.85 -22.98
C GLY A 668 28.43 1.48 -22.62
N SER A 669 28.37 2.33 -21.59
CA SER A 669 27.17 3.12 -21.27
C SER A 669 26.86 4.10 -22.41
N LEU A 670 25.59 4.19 -22.82
CA LEU A 670 25.15 4.94 -23.99
C LEU A 670 24.15 6.04 -23.62
N LEU A 671 24.15 7.10 -24.41
CA LEU A 671 23.05 8.05 -24.46
C LEU A 671 22.04 7.52 -25.49
N VAL A 672 20.82 7.22 -25.03
CA VAL A 672 19.75 6.64 -25.86
C VAL A 672 18.65 7.69 -26.00
N VAL A 673 18.09 7.83 -27.20
CA VAL A 673 16.95 8.72 -27.46
C VAL A 673 15.70 8.12 -26.82
N ASN A 674 15.00 8.93 -26.05
CA ASN A 674 13.70 8.60 -25.47
C ASN A 674 12.88 9.89 -25.38
N ASP A 675 11.86 10.04 -26.22
CA ASP A 675 11.07 11.27 -26.33
C ASP A 675 10.21 11.56 -25.08
N PHE A 676 10.06 10.58 -24.18
CA PHE A 676 9.35 10.72 -22.91
C PHE A 676 10.24 11.21 -21.77
N ALA A 677 11.56 11.03 -21.89
CA ALA A 677 12.51 11.46 -20.88
C ALA A 677 12.72 12.98 -20.89
N VAL A 678 13.03 13.55 -19.73
CA VAL A 678 13.43 14.97 -19.65
C VAL A 678 14.67 15.23 -20.50
N GLY A 679 14.54 16.05 -21.54
CA GLY A 679 15.63 16.35 -22.48
C GLY A 679 15.76 15.34 -23.64
N GLY A 680 14.80 14.43 -23.79
CA GLY A 680 14.68 13.51 -24.93
C GLY A 680 15.68 12.35 -24.92
N HIS A 681 16.36 12.11 -23.80
CA HIS A 681 17.38 11.08 -23.69
C HIS A 681 17.44 10.43 -22.31
N VAL A 682 17.91 9.19 -22.29
CA VAL A 682 18.28 8.45 -21.08
C VAL A 682 19.72 7.93 -21.18
N VAL A 683 20.31 7.64 -20.03
CA VAL A 683 21.52 6.83 -19.93
C VAL A 683 21.09 5.37 -19.91
N GLY A 684 21.31 4.69 -21.03
CA GLY A 684 21.04 3.26 -21.21
C GLY A 684 22.31 2.42 -21.24
N TRP A 685 22.13 1.10 -21.29
CA TRP A 685 23.24 0.12 -21.38
C TRP A 685 24.30 0.28 -20.27
N ASN A 686 23.89 0.78 -19.10
CA ASN A 686 24.76 0.95 -17.94
C ASN A 686 24.75 -0.31 -17.05
N GLY A 687 25.84 -0.57 -16.32
CA GLY A 687 26.06 -1.83 -15.61
C GLY A 687 26.86 -2.86 -16.42
N LYS A 688 27.08 -4.06 -15.86
CA LYS A 688 27.98 -5.11 -16.41
C LYS A 688 29.38 -4.58 -16.78
N GLY A 689 29.93 -3.69 -15.96
CA GLY A 689 31.22 -3.02 -16.19
C GLY A 689 31.15 -1.69 -16.95
N ALA A 690 30.02 -1.36 -17.57
CA ALA A 690 29.72 0.00 -18.00
C ALA A 690 29.35 0.87 -16.80
N THR A 691 29.73 2.15 -16.83
CA THR A 691 29.50 3.09 -15.74
C THR A 691 29.06 4.45 -16.26
N ALA A 692 28.26 5.13 -15.42
CA ALA A 692 27.84 6.50 -15.59
C ALA A 692 28.31 7.30 -14.37
N SER A 693 28.67 8.56 -14.57
CA SER A 693 29.04 9.44 -13.45
C SER A 693 28.67 10.89 -13.74
N ILE A 694 28.35 11.61 -12.67
CA ILE A 694 28.10 13.04 -12.70
C ILE A 694 29.13 13.75 -11.85
N GLU A 695 29.45 14.97 -12.24
CA GLU A 695 30.29 15.87 -11.46
C GLU A 695 29.48 17.09 -11.07
N VAL A 696 29.53 17.43 -9.78
CA VAL A 696 28.78 18.55 -9.23
C VAL A 696 29.67 19.38 -8.31
N GLU A 697 29.46 20.69 -8.32
CA GLU A 697 30.06 21.61 -7.36
C GLU A 697 29.03 21.98 -6.31
N THR A 698 29.28 21.64 -5.04
CA THR A 698 28.32 21.80 -3.94
C THR A 698 29.00 22.35 -2.69
N GLY A 699 28.20 22.75 -1.71
CA GLY A 699 28.67 22.87 -0.33
C GLY A 699 29.01 21.50 0.26
N ALA A 700 29.68 21.49 1.41
CA ALA A 700 29.90 20.28 2.20
C ALA A 700 28.63 19.90 2.97
N GLY A 701 28.46 18.61 3.24
CA GLY A 701 27.41 18.08 4.10
C GLY A 701 26.44 17.13 3.37
N PRO A 702 25.34 16.77 4.04
CA PRO A 702 24.36 15.85 3.50
C PRO A 702 23.48 16.51 2.44
N HIS A 703 23.31 15.82 1.33
CA HIS A 703 22.48 16.24 0.20
C HIS A 703 21.48 15.14 -0.16
N ALA A 704 20.27 15.53 -0.52
CA ALA A 704 19.35 14.65 -1.22
C ALA A 704 19.85 14.48 -2.68
N LEU A 705 20.00 13.24 -3.10
CA LEU A 705 20.20 12.82 -4.48
C LEU A 705 18.93 12.12 -4.95
N LEU A 706 18.28 12.69 -5.95
CA LEU A 706 17.09 12.12 -6.59
C LEU A 706 17.48 11.55 -7.95
N ILE A 707 17.27 10.26 -8.13
CA ILE A 707 17.60 9.55 -9.38
C ILE A 707 16.30 9.30 -10.14
N GLY A 708 16.11 10.00 -11.26
CA GLY A 708 15.01 9.75 -12.19
C GLY A 708 15.33 8.54 -13.07
N TYR A 709 14.52 7.47 -12.97
CA TYR A 709 14.82 6.20 -13.62
C TYR A 709 13.58 5.56 -14.26
N ALA A 710 13.80 4.74 -15.29
CA ALA A 710 12.81 3.82 -15.85
C ALA A 710 13.32 2.38 -15.80
N ASN A 711 12.43 1.43 -15.54
CA ASN A 711 12.73 0.00 -15.55
C ASN A 711 11.52 -0.82 -16.03
N ASP A 712 11.69 -1.59 -17.10
CA ASP A 712 10.67 -2.51 -17.62
C ASP A 712 11.23 -3.92 -17.82
N GLU A 713 12.16 -4.33 -16.96
CA GLU A 713 12.60 -5.73 -16.93
C GLU A 713 11.54 -6.64 -16.30
N ARG A 714 11.31 -7.78 -16.93
CA ARG A 714 10.27 -8.76 -16.57
C ARG A 714 10.75 -10.18 -16.77
N SER A 715 10.20 -11.12 -16.00
CA SER A 715 10.26 -12.56 -16.30
C SER A 715 8.97 -13.03 -16.98
N GLY A 716 8.91 -14.33 -17.33
CA GLY A 716 7.68 -14.92 -17.87
C GLY A 716 6.59 -14.95 -16.82
N GLY A 717 5.71 -13.95 -16.81
CA GLY A 717 4.63 -13.81 -15.82
C GLY A 717 3.43 -14.75 -16.02
N HIS A 718 2.52 -14.74 -15.05
CA HIS A 718 1.27 -15.52 -15.07
C HIS A 718 0.07 -14.69 -15.59
N GLU A 719 -1.13 -15.27 -15.64
CA GLU A 719 -2.31 -14.61 -16.21
C GLU A 719 -2.80 -13.42 -15.38
N TYR A 720 -2.63 -13.45 -14.05
CA TYR A 720 -3.23 -12.49 -13.13
C TYR A 720 -2.22 -11.60 -12.36
N ASN A 721 -0.95 -12.00 -12.24
CA ASN A 721 0.10 -11.20 -11.59
C ASN A 721 1.20 -10.76 -12.57
N VAL A 722 1.88 -9.67 -12.24
CA VAL A 722 2.92 -9.06 -13.06
C VAL A 722 4.29 -9.30 -12.45
N ASP A 723 5.10 -10.10 -13.15
CA ASP A 723 6.45 -10.43 -12.74
C ASP A 723 7.45 -9.35 -13.17
N ILE A 724 7.47 -8.29 -12.38
CA ILE A 724 8.45 -7.22 -12.50
C ILE A 724 9.76 -7.65 -11.86
N VAL A 725 10.89 -7.35 -12.52
CA VAL A 725 12.23 -7.56 -11.98
C VAL A 725 12.79 -6.22 -11.52
N SER A 726 13.19 -6.11 -10.25
CA SER A 726 13.95 -4.95 -9.78
C SER A 726 15.38 -5.00 -10.32
N ARG A 727 15.82 -3.90 -10.96
CA ARG A 727 17.23 -3.69 -11.28
C ARG A 727 17.94 -3.06 -10.10
N TYR A 728 19.26 -3.16 -10.06
CA TYR A 728 20.06 -2.57 -8.99
C TYR A 728 20.98 -1.48 -9.52
N CYS A 729 21.23 -0.47 -8.68
CA CYS A 729 22.24 0.55 -8.89
C CYS A 729 23.17 0.59 -7.66
N GLU A 730 24.44 0.29 -7.87
CA GLU A 730 25.50 0.63 -6.93
C GLU A 730 25.90 2.09 -7.12
N ILE A 731 26.03 2.81 -6.00
CA ILE A 731 26.40 4.22 -6.00
C ILE A 731 27.72 4.38 -5.27
N ALA A 732 28.62 5.18 -5.84
CA ALA A 732 29.86 5.59 -5.18
C ALA A 732 30.04 7.11 -5.23
N VAL A 733 30.38 7.70 -4.09
CA VAL A 733 30.64 9.14 -3.94
C VAL A 733 32.14 9.34 -3.73
N ASN A 734 32.76 10.13 -4.59
CA ASN A 734 34.21 10.41 -4.57
C ASN A 734 35.07 9.12 -4.53
N GLY A 735 34.59 8.05 -5.17
CA GLY A 735 35.25 6.73 -5.23
C GLY A 735 34.94 5.78 -4.08
N ALA A 736 34.19 6.20 -3.06
CA ALA A 736 33.73 5.35 -1.97
C ALA A 736 32.31 4.84 -2.24
N SER A 737 32.11 3.52 -2.22
CA SER A 737 30.77 2.92 -2.34
C SER A 737 29.91 3.32 -1.14
N ILE A 738 28.65 3.69 -1.41
CA ILE A 738 27.68 4.08 -0.38
C ILE A 738 26.52 3.07 -0.26
N GLY A 739 26.39 2.12 -1.20
CA GLY A 739 25.34 1.12 -1.16
C GLY A 739 24.90 0.62 -2.53
N ARG A 740 23.98 -0.34 -2.50
CA ARG A 740 23.30 -0.94 -3.64
C ARG A 740 21.80 -0.75 -3.45
N PHE A 741 21.15 -0.12 -4.43
CA PHE A 741 19.78 0.33 -4.32
C PHE A 741 18.91 -0.38 -5.36
N PRO A 742 17.79 -1.01 -4.96
CA PRO A 742 16.87 -1.63 -5.89
C PRO A 742 15.99 -0.57 -6.57
N MET A 743 15.72 -0.76 -7.84
CA MET A 743 14.91 0.09 -8.69
C MET A 743 13.82 -0.78 -9.30
N ARG A 744 12.70 -0.86 -8.59
CA ARG A 744 11.48 -1.58 -9.01
C ARG A 744 11.02 -1.09 -10.38
N GLY A 745 10.44 -1.99 -11.19
CA GLY A 745 9.93 -1.63 -12.50
C GLY A 745 8.87 -0.53 -12.47
N THR A 746 8.98 0.38 -13.43
CA THR A 746 8.14 1.57 -13.64
C THR A 746 7.06 1.32 -14.70
N TRP A 747 6.70 0.06 -14.95
CA TRP A 747 5.81 -0.43 -16.01
C TRP A 747 6.32 -0.37 -17.44
N THR A 748 7.04 0.69 -17.83
CA THR A 748 7.60 0.82 -19.19
C THR A 748 8.96 1.52 -19.16
N TRP A 749 9.77 1.37 -20.20
CA TRP A 749 11.00 2.17 -20.38
C TRP A 749 10.72 3.67 -20.63
N ASN A 750 9.45 4.08 -20.69
CA ASN A 750 8.99 5.44 -20.98
C ASN A 750 8.29 6.11 -19.78
N ASP A 751 8.18 5.41 -18.66
CA ASP A 751 7.62 5.91 -17.40
C ASP A 751 8.75 6.06 -16.38
N PHE A 752 8.85 7.24 -15.78
CA PHE A 752 9.96 7.60 -14.91
C PHE A 752 9.51 7.81 -13.47
N TRP A 753 10.11 7.07 -12.55
CA TRP A 753 9.97 7.27 -11.11
C TRP A 753 11.23 7.91 -10.55
N THR A 754 11.15 8.40 -9.31
CA THR A 754 12.31 8.95 -8.59
C THR A 754 12.69 8.04 -7.43
N TYR A 755 13.96 7.65 -7.37
CA TYR A 755 14.55 6.99 -6.20
C TYR A 755 15.38 8.01 -5.40
N PRO A 756 14.99 8.35 -4.15
CA PRO A 756 15.77 9.23 -3.30
C PRO A 756 16.92 8.49 -2.61
N VAL A 757 18.05 9.18 -2.39
CA VAL A 757 19.20 8.72 -1.59
C VAL A 757 19.78 9.94 -0.85
N ILE A 758 20.25 9.81 0.39
CA ILE A 758 21.07 10.86 1.01
C ILE A 758 22.54 10.54 0.79
N VAL A 759 23.29 11.54 0.32
CA VAL A 759 24.73 11.44 0.04
C VAL A 759 25.50 12.51 0.81
N GLU A 760 26.66 12.13 1.35
CA GLU A 760 27.58 13.06 2.01
C GLU A 760 28.56 13.62 0.97
N LEU A 761 28.52 14.94 0.74
CA LEU A 761 29.36 15.62 -0.24
C LEU A 761 30.39 16.52 0.47
N ARG A 762 31.56 16.71 -0.16
CA ARG A 762 32.56 17.70 0.30
C ARG A 762 32.32 19.05 -0.35
N GLU A 763 32.90 20.11 0.21
CA GLU A 763 32.91 21.42 -0.43
C GLU A 763 33.65 21.38 -1.78
N GLY A 764 33.07 22.02 -2.80
CA GLY A 764 33.61 22.05 -4.16
C GLY A 764 33.21 20.84 -4.99
N ARG A 765 34.15 20.33 -5.81
CA ARG A 765 33.86 19.29 -6.80
C ARG A 765 33.72 17.90 -6.17
N ASN A 766 32.59 17.26 -6.46
CA ASN A 766 32.26 15.89 -6.13
C ASN A 766 32.00 15.08 -7.40
N THR A 767 32.35 13.80 -7.37
CA THR A 767 31.99 12.84 -8.42
C THR A 767 31.06 11.78 -7.82
N ILE A 768 29.92 11.53 -8.46
CA ILE A 768 29.00 10.47 -8.08
C ILE A 768 28.92 9.49 -9.24
N ALA A 769 29.23 8.22 -8.99
CA ALA A 769 29.25 7.16 -9.99
C ALA A 769 28.11 6.17 -9.75
N PHE A 770 27.54 5.68 -10.84
CA PHE A 770 26.40 4.77 -10.91
C PHE A 770 26.77 3.56 -11.77
N GLY A 771 26.65 2.37 -11.22
CA GLY A 771 26.98 1.13 -11.91
C GLY A 771 26.25 -0.07 -11.32
N ASN A 772 26.50 -1.25 -11.88
CA ASN A 772 26.07 -2.52 -11.32
C ASN A 772 26.99 -3.61 -11.90
N PRO A 773 27.86 -4.25 -11.10
CA PRO A 773 28.75 -5.29 -11.60
C PRO A 773 28.01 -6.56 -12.00
N ASP A 774 26.88 -6.86 -11.32
CA ASP A 774 26.17 -8.14 -11.44
C ASP A 774 25.11 -8.13 -12.55
N GLY A 775 24.78 -6.97 -13.11
CA GLY A 775 23.70 -6.83 -14.07
C GLY A 775 23.61 -5.43 -14.69
N PRO A 776 22.64 -5.20 -15.58
CA PRO A 776 22.33 -3.85 -16.03
C PRO A 776 21.73 -3.03 -14.88
N THR A 777 21.89 -1.70 -14.93
CA THR A 777 21.09 -0.78 -14.11
C THR A 777 19.76 -0.50 -14.79
N ALA A 778 18.85 0.18 -14.08
CA ALA A 778 17.77 0.93 -14.72
C ALA A 778 18.31 1.98 -15.71
N GLU A 779 17.45 2.52 -16.56
CA GLU A 779 17.79 3.64 -17.43
C GLU A 779 17.58 4.95 -16.67
N PHE A 780 18.54 5.89 -16.77
CA PHE A 780 18.50 7.14 -16.00
C PHE A 780 18.16 8.34 -16.88
N GLU A 781 17.10 9.08 -16.57
CA GLU A 781 16.74 10.31 -17.30
C GLU A 781 17.49 11.54 -16.77
N ARG A 782 17.61 11.66 -15.44
CA ARG A 782 18.23 12.82 -14.77
C ARG A 782 18.58 12.52 -13.32
N PHE A 783 19.42 13.38 -12.78
CA PHE A 783 19.82 13.41 -11.38
C PHE A 783 19.56 14.81 -10.83
N ARG A 784 18.94 14.91 -9.66
CA ARG A 784 18.72 16.18 -8.96
C ARG A 784 19.37 16.15 -7.58
N ILE A 785 20.12 17.19 -7.24
CA ILE A 785 20.90 17.27 -6.00
C ILE A 785 20.58 18.57 -5.27
N ALA A 786 20.28 18.46 -3.98
CA ALA A 786 20.00 19.60 -3.12
C ALA A 786 20.56 19.36 -1.70
N PRO A 787 21.15 20.36 -1.04
CA PRO A 787 21.53 20.23 0.37
C PRO A 787 20.28 19.99 1.21
N LEU A 788 20.37 19.10 2.22
CA LEU A 788 19.22 18.83 3.09
C LEU A 788 18.83 20.05 3.91
N ASN A 789 19.82 20.82 4.38
CA ASN A 789 19.62 22.13 5.01
C ASN A 789 20.46 23.20 4.29
N PRO A 790 19.86 24.34 3.92
CA PRO A 790 20.50 25.38 3.11
C PRO A 790 21.42 26.34 3.88
#